data_AF-A0A344UCB2-F1
#
_entry.id   AF-A0A344UCB2-F1
#
_cell.length_a   1.000
_cell.length_b   1.000
_cell.length_c   1.000
_cell.angle_alpha   90.00
_cell.angle_beta   90.00
_cell.angle_gamma   90.00
#
_symmetry.space_group_name_H-M   'P 1'
#
loop_
_entity.id
_entity.type
_entity.pdbx_description
1 polymer ?
#
loop_
_entity_poly.entity_id
_entity_poly.type
_entity_poly.pdbx_seq_one_letter_code
_entity_poly.pdbx_strand_id
1 'polypeptide(L)'
;MSENCFHCGLPVPPGASYPILYRQREEPACCAGCQAVAATIIESGLSDYYKHRTEGAARAEALPQAVLEQIKLYDSEELQRSFVRVENANVREASLMLEGITCAACIWLNEQHIRRLPGVLGVDINYSTQRARVRWDNGHVQLSAILEAVAAIGYRAHPYDADRQEKLQQKERKQALTRLWVAGLSMMQVMMYAVPVYLAPDGDIAPDFLWLLHWSSFILTLPVLLYSALPFYRNTWRDLKTGRVGMDTPVSIGILTAFIASFWALIHKVEYGIYFDSVSMFVFLLLGGRYLESIARRKAGAASESLVKLVPAFAHRLDGWPQSRDSREATVAGLNPGDVILVKPGETIPADGVVLDGHSASNESLLTGESRPIAKAPGDAVIAGSVNAASPLVLRVEQAGQSTRLAGIVRLLDQALAEKPRLAVLADRFASGFVALLLLAAAGSYLAWHFIDPDRALWIMVAVLVISCPCALSLATPAALTAASGRLASLGVLTTRGHALETLAKADDAVFDKTGTLTHGQMRLLETRGPLDAQAALAIAAALEQGSEHPLAQAILAAAPADKPQTGELRNHPGGGVAGIVDGREWRLGSAPFIAAWLGREADEDAEWQPDCSQVLLADAGGVQARFAIGDACRDDAAALVAELSRRGLAVHLLSGDGEGPVAGLAARLGIKQWRSRATPEDKLAYVAALQAKGRRVLMVGDGVNDAPVLARADVSIAMGGGTDVARASGDMVLMGDRLGLIGDAQRISRRALAVIRQNLIWAAGYNVVALPLAMLGHVTPWLASLGMALSSLLVVGNALRLVKRKP
;
A
#
# COMPACT_ATOMS: atom_id res chain seq x y z
N MET A 1 -1.66 -34.80 50.07
CA MET A 1 -0.90 -34.79 48.80
C MET A 1 -1.06 -33.38 48.25
N SER A 2 0.04 -32.64 48.05
CA SER A 2 -0.04 -31.28 47.50
C SER A 2 -0.46 -31.38 46.05
N GLU A 3 -1.68 -30.93 45.73
CA GLU A 3 -2.14 -30.82 44.36
C GLU A 3 -1.25 -29.80 43.63
N ASN A 4 -0.48 -30.27 42.67
CA ASN A 4 0.23 -29.40 41.75
C ASN A 4 -0.75 -28.93 40.68
N CYS A 5 -0.61 -27.68 40.26
CA CYS A 5 -1.38 -27.08 39.20
C CYS A 5 -1.23 -27.89 37.91
N PHE A 6 -2.35 -28.34 37.36
CA PHE A 6 -2.45 -29.07 36.10
C PHE A 6 -1.73 -28.36 34.94
N HIS A 7 -1.84 -27.04 34.89
CA HIS A 7 -1.27 -26.25 33.82
C HIS A 7 0.24 -25.97 33.97
N CYS A 8 0.70 -25.44 35.11
CA CYS A 8 2.08 -24.98 35.26
C CYS A 8 2.97 -25.89 36.12
N GLY A 9 2.40 -26.88 36.80
CA GLY A 9 3.13 -27.83 37.66
C GLY A 9 3.54 -27.30 39.04
N LEU A 10 3.21 -26.05 39.37
CA LEU A 10 3.49 -25.43 40.69
C LEU A 10 2.48 -25.86 41.75
N PRO A 11 2.82 -25.87 43.05
CA PRO A 11 1.87 -26.20 44.12
C PRO A 11 0.69 -25.23 44.13
N VAL A 12 -0.53 -25.77 44.30
CA VAL A 12 -1.75 -24.97 44.41
C VAL A 12 -1.79 -24.28 45.79
N PRO A 13 -1.97 -22.94 45.84
CA PRO A 13 -2.06 -22.23 47.12
C PRO A 13 -3.23 -22.74 47.97
N PRO A 14 -3.07 -22.87 49.30
CA PRO A 14 -4.16 -23.29 50.17
C PRO A 14 -5.33 -22.29 50.09
N GLY A 15 -6.52 -22.78 49.73
CA GLY A 15 -7.74 -21.99 49.56
C GLY A 15 -8.00 -21.47 48.13
N ALA A 16 -7.11 -21.73 47.17
CA ALA A 16 -7.35 -21.42 45.76
C ALA A 16 -8.23 -22.50 45.11
N SER A 17 -9.35 -22.11 44.50
CA SER A 17 -10.23 -23.01 43.74
C SER A 17 -10.42 -22.48 42.32
N TYR A 18 -9.73 -23.13 41.38
CA TYR A 18 -9.74 -22.79 39.96
C TYR A 18 -9.77 -24.08 39.12
N PRO A 19 -10.95 -24.75 39.00
CA PRO A 19 -11.04 -26.06 38.37
C PRO A 19 -10.90 -25.99 36.85
N ILE A 20 -10.18 -26.94 36.26
CA ILE A 20 -10.04 -27.14 34.82
C ILE A 20 -10.72 -28.46 34.45
N LEU A 21 -11.67 -28.44 33.52
CA LEU A 21 -12.32 -29.66 33.03
C LEU A 21 -11.49 -30.28 31.90
N TYR A 22 -10.80 -31.39 32.17
CA TYR A 22 -10.01 -32.14 31.19
C TYR A 22 -10.47 -33.60 31.13
N ARG A 23 -10.93 -34.07 29.97
CA ARG A 23 -11.43 -35.46 29.76
C ARG A 23 -12.43 -35.92 30.82
N GLN A 24 -13.39 -35.04 31.17
CA GLN A 24 -14.41 -35.26 32.20
C GLN A 24 -13.86 -35.45 33.64
N ARG A 25 -12.64 -34.99 33.90
CA ARG A 25 -12.08 -34.87 35.26
C ARG A 25 -11.79 -33.40 35.57
N GLU A 26 -12.05 -33.01 36.81
CA GLU A 26 -11.64 -31.70 37.31
C GLU A 26 -10.20 -31.76 37.79
N GLU A 27 -9.38 -30.87 37.24
CA GLU A 27 -7.96 -30.77 37.52
C GLU A 27 -7.67 -29.40 38.16
N PRO A 28 -6.83 -29.33 39.20
CA PRO A 28 -6.63 -28.12 39.99
C PRO A 28 -5.68 -27.13 39.31
N ALA A 29 -5.90 -25.82 39.49
CA ALA A 29 -5.00 -24.77 38.99
C ALA A 29 -4.55 -23.82 40.12
N CYS A 30 -3.30 -23.34 40.05
CA CYS A 30 -2.75 -22.45 41.09
C CYS A 30 -3.30 -21.01 41.03
N CYS A 31 -3.87 -20.58 39.90
CA CYS A 31 -4.43 -19.25 39.70
C CYS A 31 -5.45 -19.23 38.55
N ALA A 32 -6.29 -18.19 38.51
CA ALA A 32 -7.24 -17.95 37.42
C ALA A 32 -6.57 -17.90 36.03
N GLY A 33 -5.31 -17.42 35.95
CA GLY A 33 -4.54 -17.43 34.71
C GLY A 33 -4.23 -18.84 34.19
N CYS A 34 -3.83 -19.74 35.08
CA CYS A 34 -3.59 -21.15 34.72
C CYS A 34 -4.87 -21.86 34.31
N GLN A 35 -5.99 -21.54 34.94
CA GLN A 35 -7.31 -22.04 34.56
C GLN A 35 -7.72 -21.56 33.17
N ALA A 36 -7.62 -20.25 32.91
CA ALA A 36 -8.00 -19.64 31.65
C ALA A 36 -7.15 -20.18 30.48
N VAL A 37 -5.83 -20.26 30.65
CA VAL A 37 -4.94 -20.79 29.60
C VAL A 37 -5.22 -22.27 29.36
N ALA A 38 -5.43 -23.07 30.41
CA ALA A 38 -5.71 -24.48 30.23
C ALA A 38 -7.07 -24.75 29.59
N ALA A 39 -8.11 -24.03 30.01
CA ALA A 39 -9.43 -24.08 29.37
C ALA A 39 -9.33 -23.70 27.88
N THR A 40 -8.61 -22.61 27.57
CA THR A 40 -8.40 -22.16 26.19
C THR A 40 -7.72 -23.23 25.33
N ILE A 41 -6.69 -23.91 25.85
CA ILE A 41 -5.99 -24.99 25.14
C ILE A 41 -6.92 -26.18 24.86
N ILE A 42 -7.76 -26.55 25.85
CA ILE A 42 -8.70 -27.68 25.75
C ILE A 42 -9.83 -27.35 24.77
N GLU A 43 -10.45 -26.18 24.90
CA GLU A 43 -11.52 -25.67 24.02
C GLU A 43 -11.05 -25.50 22.57
N SER A 44 -9.77 -25.20 22.36
CA SER A 44 -9.16 -25.11 21.03
C SER A 44 -8.88 -26.46 20.37
N GLY A 45 -9.33 -27.58 20.96
CA GLY A 45 -9.12 -28.93 20.42
C GLY A 45 -7.67 -29.44 20.55
N LEU A 46 -6.80 -28.71 21.25
CA LEU A 46 -5.38 -29.04 21.45
C LEU A 46 -5.15 -29.83 22.75
N SER A 47 -6.17 -30.55 23.21
CA SER A 47 -6.15 -31.27 24.50
C SER A 47 -5.02 -32.32 24.60
N ASP A 48 -4.56 -32.88 23.48
CA ASP A 48 -3.42 -33.81 23.43
C ASP A 48 -2.08 -33.18 23.84
N TYR A 49 -2.00 -31.85 23.90
CA TYR A 49 -0.88 -31.12 24.51
C TYR A 49 -0.57 -31.65 25.91
N TYR A 50 -1.60 -31.87 26.75
CA TYR A 50 -1.42 -32.37 28.13
C TYR A 50 -1.08 -33.86 28.21
N LYS A 51 -1.36 -34.63 27.15
CA LYS A 51 -1.02 -36.05 27.08
C LYS A 51 0.47 -36.29 26.78
N HIS A 52 1.07 -35.42 25.96
CA HIS A 52 2.43 -35.59 25.46
C HIS A 52 3.46 -34.71 26.17
N ARG A 53 3.02 -33.92 27.16
CA ARG A 53 3.89 -33.00 27.89
C ARG A 53 4.65 -33.72 29.01
N THR A 54 5.99 -33.61 28.97
CA THR A 54 6.90 -34.18 29.97
C THR A 54 7.30 -33.22 31.09
N GLU A 55 7.15 -31.90 30.90
CA GLU A 55 7.52 -30.86 31.89
C GLU A 55 6.46 -29.73 31.98
N GLY A 56 6.39 -29.00 33.10
CA GLY A 56 5.48 -27.85 33.25
C GLY A 56 5.74 -26.73 32.23
N ALA A 57 4.72 -25.91 31.93
CA ALA A 57 4.89 -24.78 31.01
C ALA A 57 5.94 -23.79 31.56
N ALA A 58 7.10 -23.68 30.91
CA ALA A 58 8.09 -22.67 31.23
C ALA A 58 7.51 -21.28 30.93
N ARG A 59 7.64 -20.32 31.86
CA ARG A 59 7.37 -18.91 31.60
C ARG A 59 8.22 -18.49 30.39
N ALA A 60 7.59 -17.94 29.35
CA ALA A 60 8.30 -17.03 28.47
C ALA A 60 8.93 -15.95 29.36
N GLU A 61 10.23 -15.68 29.22
CA GLU A 61 10.91 -14.67 30.03
C GLU A 61 10.09 -13.37 30.00
N ALA A 62 9.56 -12.98 31.16
CA ALA A 62 8.77 -11.76 31.27
C ALA A 62 9.65 -10.58 30.88
N LEU A 63 9.09 -9.67 30.07
CA LEU A 63 9.79 -8.45 29.68
C LEU A 63 10.29 -7.70 30.93
N PRO A 64 11.47 -7.05 30.89
CA PRO A 64 11.95 -6.26 32.00
C PRO A 64 10.88 -5.26 32.46
N GLN A 65 10.67 -5.14 33.77
CA GLN A 65 9.56 -4.37 34.34
C GLN A 65 9.51 -2.91 33.86
N ALA A 66 10.67 -2.28 33.68
CA ALA A 66 10.80 -0.94 33.10
C ALA A 66 10.25 -0.83 31.67
N VAL A 67 10.32 -1.89 30.86
CA VAL A 67 9.77 -1.91 29.49
C VAL A 67 8.25 -2.04 29.54
N LEU A 68 7.70 -2.84 30.45
CA LEU A 68 6.25 -2.96 30.65
C LEU A 68 5.64 -1.63 31.14
N GLU A 69 6.31 -0.94 32.05
CA GLU A 69 5.90 0.39 32.52
C GLU A 69 5.89 1.43 31.39
N GLN A 70 6.90 1.41 30.51
CA GLN A 70 6.92 2.26 29.31
C GLN A 70 5.80 1.90 28.33
N ILE A 71 5.51 0.61 28.15
CA ILE A 71 4.45 0.16 27.24
C ILE A 71 3.07 0.65 27.71
N LYS A 72 2.82 0.68 29.03
CA LYS A 72 1.57 1.20 29.59
C LYS A 72 1.33 2.70 29.34
N LEU A 73 2.38 3.50 29.15
CA LEU A 73 2.22 4.92 28.83
C LEU A 73 1.52 5.15 27.48
N TYR A 74 1.59 4.18 26.57
CA TYR A 74 0.91 4.25 25.27
C TYR A 74 -0.62 4.12 25.37
N ASP A 75 -1.17 3.81 26.56
CA ASP A 75 -2.63 3.81 26.78
C ASP A 75 -3.18 5.21 27.09
N SER A 76 -2.30 6.19 27.36
CA SER A 76 -2.72 7.56 27.64
C SER A 76 -3.30 8.27 26.41
N GLU A 77 -4.44 8.95 26.58
CA GLU A 77 -5.11 9.64 25.46
C GLU A 77 -4.27 10.77 24.85
N GLU A 78 -3.52 11.49 25.68
CA GLU A 78 -2.66 12.59 25.24
C GLU A 78 -1.57 12.13 24.28
N LEU A 79 -0.95 10.99 24.57
CA LEU A 79 0.08 10.41 23.72
C LEU A 79 -0.55 9.82 22.44
N GLN A 80 -1.70 9.15 22.57
CA GLN A 80 -2.42 8.56 21.44
C GLN A 80 -2.92 9.58 20.43
N ARG A 81 -3.27 10.81 20.81
CA ARG A 81 -3.71 11.88 19.88
C ARG A 81 -2.74 12.12 18.72
N SER A 82 -1.45 11.86 18.92
CA SER A 82 -0.42 12.11 17.91
C SER A 82 -0.31 11.01 16.84
N PHE A 83 -0.75 9.77 17.11
CA PHE A 83 -0.53 8.63 16.20
C PHE A 83 -1.68 7.60 16.12
N VAL A 84 -2.73 7.75 16.93
CA VAL A 84 -3.91 6.89 16.94
C VAL A 84 -5.10 7.66 16.38
N ARG A 85 -5.77 7.07 15.39
CA ARG A 85 -7.02 7.56 14.84
C ARG A 85 -8.19 6.88 15.54
N VAL A 86 -9.21 7.66 15.87
CA VAL A 86 -10.48 7.17 16.42
C VAL A 86 -11.49 7.17 15.27
N GLU A 87 -11.98 6.00 14.87
CA GLU A 87 -12.99 5.87 13.80
C GLU A 87 -14.41 5.99 14.36
N ASN A 88 -14.67 5.30 15.47
CA ASN A 88 -15.89 5.32 16.27
C ASN A 88 -15.50 5.41 17.76
N ALA A 89 -16.44 5.68 18.68
CA ALA A 89 -16.14 5.87 20.11
C ALA A 89 -15.17 4.83 20.72
N ASN A 90 -15.26 3.56 20.29
CA ASN A 90 -14.40 2.48 20.78
C ASN A 90 -13.39 1.94 19.75
N VAL A 91 -13.52 2.23 18.46
CA VAL A 91 -12.63 1.64 17.42
C VAL A 91 -11.45 2.58 17.18
N ARG A 92 -10.25 2.08 17.47
CA ARG A 92 -8.98 2.81 17.31
C ARG A 92 -8.09 2.12 16.27
N GLU A 93 -7.36 2.94 15.52
CA GLU A 93 -6.39 2.49 14.52
C GLU A 93 -5.04 3.17 14.79
N ALA A 94 -3.96 2.39 14.81
CA ALA A 94 -2.61 2.91 14.96
C ALA A 94 -1.67 2.30 13.92
N SER A 95 -0.72 3.12 13.50
CA SER A 95 0.45 2.69 12.76
C SER A 95 1.61 2.48 13.72
N LEU A 96 2.14 1.26 13.74
CA LEU A 96 3.26 0.83 14.55
C LEU A 96 4.44 0.48 13.64
N MET A 97 5.65 0.80 14.05
CA MET A 97 6.88 0.28 13.47
C MET A 97 7.33 -0.96 14.24
N LEU A 98 7.69 -2.02 13.50
CA LEU A 98 8.13 -3.28 14.07
C LEU A 98 9.63 -3.48 13.85
N GLU A 99 10.38 -3.68 14.94
CA GLU A 99 11.81 -3.99 14.89
C GLU A 99 12.05 -5.50 14.86
N GLY A 100 13.10 -5.93 14.15
CA GLY A 100 13.52 -7.34 14.10
C GLY A 100 12.86 -8.19 13.00
N ILE A 101 12.10 -7.58 12.09
CA ILE A 101 11.52 -8.25 10.92
C ILE A 101 12.59 -8.48 9.84
N THR A 102 12.95 -9.74 9.63
CA THR A 102 13.99 -10.15 8.67
C THR A 102 13.46 -10.96 7.49
N CYS A 103 12.28 -11.57 7.60
CA CYS A 103 11.70 -12.42 6.55
C CYS A 103 10.17 -12.33 6.49
N ALA A 104 9.58 -12.80 5.38
CA ALA A 104 8.13 -12.85 5.23
C ALA A 104 7.43 -13.71 6.29
N ALA A 105 8.13 -14.71 6.85
CA ALA A 105 7.63 -15.53 7.95
C ALA A 105 7.53 -14.76 9.29
N CYS A 106 8.42 -13.79 9.57
CA CYS A 106 8.29 -12.88 10.72
C CYS A 106 6.92 -12.20 10.73
N ILE A 107 6.54 -11.72 9.55
CA ILE A 107 5.34 -10.92 9.35
C ILE A 107 4.12 -11.76 9.59
N TRP A 108 4.04 -12.92 8.93
CA TRP A 108 2.93 -13.83 9.13
C TRP A 108 2.77 -14.22 10.61
N LEU A 109 3.88 -14.44 11.31
CA LEU A 109 3.86 -14.79 12.73
C LEU A 109 3.27 -13.66 13.58
N ASN A 110 3.73 -12.42 13.36
CA ASN A 110 3.21 -11.25 14.07
C ASN A 110 1.73 -11.01 13.73
N GLU A 111 1.35 -11.08 12.45
CA GLU A 111 -0.05 -10.95 12.01
C GLU A 111 -0.93 -11.98 12.71
N GLN A 112 -0.55 -13.25 12.68
CA GLN A 112 -1.35 -14.32 13.27
C GLN A 112 -1.40 -14.24 14.80
N HIS A 113 -0.33 -13.77 15.44
CA HIS A 113 -0.30 -13.59 16.89
C HIS A 113 -1.18 -12.43 17.33
N ILE A 114 -1.09 -11.27 16.65
CA ILE A 114 -1.90 -10.08 16.95
C ILE A 114 -3.39 -10.33 16.64
N ARG A 115 -3.73 -10.98 15.52
CA ARG A 115 -5.14 -11.30 15.16
C ARG A 115 -5.87 -12.16 16.17
N ARG A 116 -5.13 -12.94 16.97
CA ARG A 116 -5.71 -13.83 17.97
C ARG A 116 -6.06 -13.14 19.28
N LEU A 117 -5.64 -11.89 19.47
CA LEU A 117 -5.98 -11.13 20.66
C LEU A 117 -7.47 -10.74 20.60
N PRO A 118 -8.26 -11.01 21.66
CA PRO A 118 -9.66 -10.58 21.71
C PRO A 118 -9.74 -9.06 21.67
N GLY A 119 -10.59 -8.51 20.80
CA GLY A 119 -10.70 -7.07 20.58
C GLY A 119 -9.88 -6.51 19.42
N VAL A 120 -8.95 -7.28 18.83
CA VAL A 120 -8.29 -6.87 17.58
C VAL A 120 -9.22 -7.14 16.40
N LEU A 121 -9.53 -6.08 15.64
CA LEU A 121 -10.42 -6.12 14.48
C LEU A 121 -9.65 -6.36 13.16
N GLY A 122 -8.38 -5.95 13.11
CA GLY A 122 -7.54 -6.13 11.93
C GLY A 122 -6.07 -5.84 12.21
N VAL A 123 -5.19 -6.54 11.50
CA VAL A 123 -3.76 -6.26 11.48
C VAL A 123 -3.21 -6.54 10.10
N ASP A 124 -2.43 -5.59 9.58
CA ASP A 124 -1.76 -5.68 8.29
C ASP A 124 -0.33 -5.18 8.47
N ILE A 125 0.65 -5.98 8.06
CA ILE A 125 2.05 -5.65 8.27
C ILE A 125 2.78 -5.61 6.93
N ASN A 126 3.28 -4.42 6.59
CA ASN A 126 4.03 -4.19 5.36
C ASN A 126 5.47 -4.70 5.49
N TYR A 127 5.88 -5.58 4.58
CA TYR A 127 7.23 -6.15 4.57
C TYR A 127 8.32 -5.14 4.22
N SER A 128 8.05 -4.26 3.26
CA SER A 128 9.05 -3.33 2.75
C SER A 128 9.31 -2.19 3.73
N THR A 129 8.30 -1.76 4.47
CA THR A 129 8.41 -0.65 5.43
C THR A 129 8.50 -1.11 6.88
N GLN A 130 8.31 -2.40 7.18
CA GLN A 130 8.23 -2.94 8.55
C GLN A 130 7.17 -2.21 9.41
N ARG A 131 6.15 -1.65 8.76
CA ARG A 131 5.06 -0.93 9.40
C ARG A 131 3.87 -1.85 9.58
N ALA A 132 3.42 -2.01 10.82
CA ALA A 132 2.18 -2.68 11.18
C ALA A 132 1.07 -1.65 11.34
N ARG A 133 -0.09 -1.94 10.76
CA ARG A 133 -1.32 -1.24 11.05
C ARG A 133 -2.16 -2.16 11.90
N VAL A 134 -2.64 -1.66 13.05
CA VAL A 134 -3.48 -2.42 13.96
C VAL A 134 -4.77 -1.63 14.17
N ARG A 135 -5.90 -2.31 13.95
CA ARG A 135 -7.25 -1.83 14.27
C ARG A 135 -7.79 -2.65 15.41
N TRP A 136 -8.21 -2.00 16.48
CA TRP A 136 -8.71 -2.68 17.68
C TRP A 136 -9.88 -1.92 18.30
N ASP A 137 -10.66 -2.65 19.07
CA ASP A 137 -11.69 -2.14 19.95
C ASP A 137 -11.08 -1.84 21.33
N ASN A 138 -11.00 -0.56 21.66
CA ASN A 138 -10.42 -0.03 22.88
C ASN A 138 -11.24 -0.37 24.14
N GLY A 139 -12.47 -0.84 24.00
CA GLY A 139 -13.26 -1.37 25.11
C GLY A 139 -12.83 -2.78 25.53
N HIS A 140 -12.22 -3.54 24.61
CA HIS A 140 -11.84 -4.94 24.82
C HIS A 140 -10.32 -5.12 25.01
N VAL A 141 -9.49 -4.35 24.32
CA VAL A 141 -8.03 -4.45 24.41
C VAL A 141 -7.39 -3.06 24.36
N GLN A 142 -6.37 -2.84 25.20
CA GLN A 142 -5.58 -1.62 25.16
C GLN A 142 -4.36 -1.78 24.25
N LEU A 143 -3.80 -0.66 23.79
CA LEU A 143 -2.64 -0.68 22.90
C LEU A 143 -1.43 -1.35 23.57
N SER A 144 -1.24 -1.12 24.88
CA SER A 144 -0.19 -1.77 25.67
C SER A 144 -0.19 -3.29 25.55
N ALA A 145 -1.36 -3.93 25.64
CA ALA A 145 -1.51 -5.38 25.53
C ALA A 145 -1.11 -5.91 24.14
N ILE A 146 -1.39 -5.13 23.08
CA ILE A 146 -0.96 -5.47 21.72
C ILE A 146 0.58 -5.38 21.60
N LEU A 147 1.19 -4.35 22.17
CA LEU A 147 2.65 -4.18 22.17
C LEU A 147 3.34 -5.29 23.00
N GLU A 148 2.75 -5.68 24.12
CA GLU A 148 3.22 -6.81 24.94
C GLU A 148 3.15 -8.14 24.19
N ALA A 149 2.08 -8.40 23.43
CA ALA A 149 1.95 -9.60 22.61
C ALA A 149 3.03 -9.68 21.52
N VAL A 150 3.33 -8.56 20.85
CA VAL A 150 4.45 -8.50 19.88
C VAL A 150 5.79 -8.81 20.57
N ALA A 151 5.97 -8.31 21.78
CA ALA A 151 7.18 -8.53 22.55
C ALA A 151 7.31 -9.97 23.09
N ALA A 152 6.20 -10.64 23.40
CA ALA A 152 6.17 -12.03 23.82
C ALA A 152 6.71 -13.02 22.76
N ILE A 153 6.57 -12.69 21.47
CA ILE A 153 7.13 -13.48 20.35
C ILE A 153 8.51 -12.97 19.90
N GLY A 154 9.13 -12.06 20.66
CA GLY A 154 10.52 -11.63 20.49
C GLY A 154 10.74 -10.45 19.54
N TYR A 155 9.68 -9.68 19.21
CA TYR A 155 9.77 -8.47 18.39
C TYR A 155 9.58 -7.21 19.25
N ARG A 156 9.78 -6.02 18.69
CA ARG A 156 9.46 -4.76 19.38
C ARG A 156 8.56 -3.91 18.50
N ALA A 157 7.53 -3.35 19.10
CA ALA A 157 6.61 -2.43 18.45
C ALA A 157 6.66 -1.06 19.12
N HIS A 158 6.67 -0.02 18.31
CA HIS A 158 6.57 1.37 18.75
C HIS A 158 5.62 2.13 17.82
N PRO A 159 5.01 3.25 18.25
CA PRO A 159 4.32 4.14 17.32
C PRO A 159 5.23 4.52 16.16
N TYR A 160 4.62 4.63 14.98
CA TYR A 160 5.34 5.00 13.77
C TYR A 160 5.90 6.42 13.88
N ASP A 161 7.22 6.53 13.75
CA ASP A 161 7.97 7.78 13.68
C ASP A 161 8.95 7.65 12.50
N ALA A 162 8.78 8.51 11.50
CA ALA A 162 9.57 8.48 10.27
C ALA A 162 11.06 8.71 10.52
N ASP A 163 11.42 9.62 11.43
CA ASP A 163 12.82 9.94 11.74
C ASP A 163 13.49 8.79 12.48
N ARG A 164 12.75 8.18 13.42
CA ARG A 164 13.24 7.00 14.15
C ARG A 164 13.40 5.80 13.22
N GLN A 165 12.44 5.58 12.32
CA GLN A 165 12.52 4.52 11.32
C GLN A 165 13.73 4.72 10.40
N GLU A 166 13.99 5.95 9.94
CA GLU A 166 15.17 6.26 9.13
C GLU A 166 16.47 5.96 9.90
N LYS A 167 16.57 6.39 11.17
CA LYS A 167 17.74 6.10 12.02
C LYS A 167 17.97 4.60 12.23
N LEU A 168 16.90 3.83 12.47
CA LEU A 168 16.98 2.37 12.61
C LEU A 168 17.44 1.71 11.30
N GLN A 169 16.86 2.10 10.17
CA GLN A 169 17.27 1.59 8.87
C GLN A 169 18.74 1.94 8.55
N GLN A 170 19.19 3.15 8.91
CA GLN A 170 20.60 3.54 8.77
C GLN A 170 21.52 2.68 9.64
N LYS A 171 21.11 2.38 10.89
CA LYS A 171 21.84 1.50 11.80
C LYS A 171 21.91 0.07 11.26
N GLU A 172 20.81 -0.50 10.79
CA GLU A 172 20.77 -1.82 10.17
C GLU A 172 21.63 -1.87 8.90
N ARG A 173 21.57 -0.83 8.06
CA ARG A 173 22.43 -0.71 6.86
C ARG A 173 23.90 -0.70 7.22
N LYS A 174 24.28 0.06 8.25
CA LYS A 174 25.66 0.11 8.75
C LYS A 174 26.10 -1.27 9.25
N GLN A 175 25.28 -1.96 10.04
CA GLN A 175 25.57 -3.31 10.52
C GLN A 175 25.70 -4.33 9.37
N ALA A 176 24.80 -4.28 8.38
CA ALA A 176 24.87 -5.15 7.21
C ALA A 176 26.16 -4.92 6.41
N LEU A 177 26.55 -3.66 6.21
CA LEU A 177 27.82 -3.31 5.59
C LEU A 177 29.00 -3.81 6.43
N THR A 178 29.02 -3.58 7.74
CA THR A 178 30.10 -4.07 8.60
C THR A 178 30.24 -5.58 8.54
N ARG A 179 29.14 -6.35 8.58
CA ARG A 179 29.17 -7.81 8.40
C ARG A 179 29.70 -8.20 7.02
N LEU A 180 29.28 -7.51 5.96
CA LEU A 180 29.79 -7.75 4.61
C LEU A 180 31.29 -7.45 4.50
N TRP A 181 31.75 -6.37 5.11
CA TRP A 181 33.17 -6.00 5.18
C TRP A 181 33.98 -7.06 5.92
N VAL A 182 33.53 -7.51 7.10
CA VAL A 182 34.19 -8.58 7.87
C VAL A 182 34.23 -9.88 7.05
N ALA A 183 33.10 -10.28 6.46
CA ALA A 183 33.04 -11.46 5.61
C ALA A 183 33.97 -11.36 4.40
N GLY A 184 34.02 -10.21 3.73
CA GLY A 184 34.85 -9.98 2.55
C GLY A 184 36.35 -9.96 2.87
N LEU A 185 36.75 -9.28 3.95
CA LEU A 185 38.13 -9.26 4.41
C LEU A 185 38.59 -10.66 4.80
N SER A 186 37.83 -11.37 5.65
CA SER A 186 38.13 -12.74 6.03
C SER A 186 38.19 -13.67 4.82
N MET A 187 37.22 -13.60 3.90
CA MET A 187 37.22 -14.41 2.68
C MET A 187 38.47 -14.17 1.84
N MET A 188 38.86 -12.91 1.63
CA MET A 188 40.06 -12.58 0.86
C MET A 188 41.33 -13.15 1.51
N GLN A 189 41.43 -13.07 2.84
CA GLN A 189 42.57 -13.64 3.58
C GLN A 189 42.57 -15.17 3.53
N VAL A 190 41.41 -15.82 3.70
CA VAL A 190 41.31 -17.28 3.59
C VAL A 190 41.68 -17.74 2.18
N MET A 191 41.23 -17.03 1.14
CA MET A 191 41.60 -17.33 -0.25
C MET A 191 43.10 -17.17 -0.50
N MET A 192 43.76 -16.19 0.11
CA MET A 192 45.21 -16.03 0.01
C MET A 192 45.97 -17.27 0.49
N TYR A 193 45.45 -17.97 1.51
CA TYR A 193 46.04 -19.21 2.01
C TYR A 193 45.55 -20.47 1.28
N ALA A 194 44.33 -20.47 0.76
CA ALA A 194 43.75 -21.61 0.05
C ALA A 194 44.22 -21.72 -1.42
N VAL A 195 44.44 -20.59 -2.11
CA VAL A 195 44.86 -20.58 -3.53
C VAL A 195 46.18 -21.33 -3.77
N PRO A 196 47.24 -21.17 -2.96
CA PRO A 196 48.46 -21.97 -3.11
C PRO A 196 48.19 -23.48 -2.99
N VAL A 197 47.28 -23.90 -2.10
CA VAL A 197 46.92 -25.31 -1.92
C VAL A 197 46.21 -25.88 -3.16
N TYR A 198 45.43 -25.06 -3.88
CA TYR A 198 44.76 -25.49 -5.12
C TYR A 198 45.66 -25.46 -6.37
N LEU A 199 46.68 -24.59 -6.40
CA LEU A 199 47.54 -24.39 -7.57
C LEU A 199 48.84 -25.20 -7.51
N ALA A 200 49.34 -25.50 -6.31
CA ALA A 200 50.56 -26.26 -6.15
C ALA A 200 50.33 -27.73 -6.53
N PRO A 201 51.22 -28.34 -7.34
CA PRO A 201 51.28 -29.79 -7.51
C PRO A 201 51.43 -30.52 -6.17
N ASP A 202 50.91 -31.75 -6.10
CA ASP A 202 51.03 -32.60 -4.92
C ASP A 202 52.51 -32.77 -4.53
N GLY A 203 52.84 -32.37 -3.30
CA GLY A 203 54.19 -32.48 -2.74
C GLY A 203 55.09 -31.25 -2.86
N ASP A 204 54.69 -30.18 -3.56
CA ASP A 204 55.49 -28.94 -3.68
C ASP A 204 55.48 -28.10 -2.38
N ILE A 205 54.43 -28.22 -1.56
CA ILE A 205 54.32 -27.54 -0.27
C ILE A 205 54.74 -28.52 0.82
N ALA A 206 55.75 -28.16 1.63
CA ALA A 206 56.17 -29.02 2.73
C ALA A 206 54.99 -29.24 3.71
N PRO A 207 54.81 -30.46 4.26
CA PRO A 207 53.63 -30.80 5.06
C PRO A 207 53.34 -29.85 6.23
N ASP A 208 54.39 -29.36 6.91
CA ASP A 208 54.24 -28.43 8.03
C ASP A 208 53.67 -27.07 7.59
N PHE A 209 54.07 -26.57 6.42
CA PHE A 209 53.52 -25.35 5.86
C PHE A 209 52.09 -25.55 5.38
N LEU A 210 51.77 -26.69 4.76
CA LEU A 210 50.41 -27.02 4.31
C LEU A 210 49.43 -27.01 5.50
N TRP A 211 49.78 -27.67 6.61
CA TRP A 211 48.97 -27.64 7.82
C TRP A 211 48.87 -26.25 8.45
N LEU A 212 49.93 -25.45 8.41
CA LEU A 212 49.90 -24.05 8.86
C LEU A 212 48.91 -23.20 8.04
N LEU A 213 48.86 -23.40 6.72
CA LEU A 213 47.90 -22.73 5.84
C LEU A 213 46.45 -23.10 6.18
N HIS A 214 46.18 -24.37 6.48
CA HIS A 214 44.85 -24.82 6.89
C HIS A 214 44.43 -24.29 8.26
N TRP A 215 45.33 -24.28 9.25
CA TRP A 215 45.07 -23.66 10.56
C TRP A 215 44.81 -22.16 10.46
N SER A 216 45.58 -21.47 9.61
CA SER A 216 45.38 -20.05 9.33
C SER A 216 43.99 -19.81 8.71
N SER A 217 43.61 -20.64 7.73
CA SER A 217 42.29 -20.60 7.09
C SER A 217 41.14 -20.83 8.09
N PHE A 218 41.30 -21.77 9.03
CA PHE A 218 40.34 -22.00 10.11
C PHE A 218 40.13 -20.75 10.98
N ILE A 219 41.23 -20.19 11.52
CA ILE A 219 41.18 -19.01 12.41
C ILE A 219 40.51 -17.82 11.73
N LEU A 220 40.86 -17.58 10.46
CA LEU A 220 40.33 -16.46 9.68
C LEU A 220 38.87 -16.64 9.25
N THR A 221 38.37 -17.88 9.30
CA THR A 221 36.94 -18.19 9.04
C THR A 221 36.06 -18.00 10.27
N LEU A 222 36.62 -18.01 11.49
CA LEU A 222 35.85 -17.81 12.73
C LEU A 222 35.07 -16.48 12.79
N PRO A 223 35.63 -15.30 12.42
CA PRO A 223 34.87 -14.06 12.37
C PRO A 223 33.68 -14.13 11.41
N VAL A 224 33.81 -14.87 10.31
CA VAL A 224 32.72 -15.06 9.34
C VAL A 224 31.58 -15.84 9.99
N LEU A 225 31.90 -16.93 10.67
CA LEU A 225 30.90 -17.80 11.31
C LEU A 225 30.23 -17.15 12.51
N LEU A 226 31.02 -16.60 13.43
CA LEU A 226 30.52 -16.13 14.72
C LEU A 226 29.83 -14.76 14.62
N TYR A 227 30.25 -13.91 13.67
CA TYR A 227 29.71 -12.56 13.52
C TYR A 227 28.89 -12.37 12.25
N SER A 228 29.44 -12.73 11.09
CA SER A 228 28.81 -12.41 9.80
C SER A 228 27.62 -13.31 9.49
N ALA A 229 27.71 -14.61 9.82
CA ALA A 229 26.65 -15.60 9.60
C ALA A 229 25.57 -15.60 10.71
N LEU A 230 25.78 -14.87 11.81
CA LEU A 230 24.86 -14.80 12.95
C LEU A 230 23.39 -14.51 12.59
N PRO A 231 23.06 -13.64 11.62
CA PRO A 231 21.67 -13.42 11.21
C PRO A 231 20.97 -14.69 10.71
N PHE A 232 21.68 -15.54 9.96
CA PHE A 232 21.12 -16.79 9.41
C PHE A 232 20.77 -17.77 10.53
N TYR A 233 21.66 -17.90 11.53
CA TYR A 233 21.43 -18.78 12.68
C TYR A 233 20.26 -18.32 13.53
N ARG A 234 20.18 -17.01 13.81
CA ARG A 234 19.07 -16.43 14.59
C ARG A 234 17.73 -16.65 13.91
N ASN A 235 17.66 -16.45 12.59
CA ASN A 235 16.44 -16.66 11.83
C ASN A 235 16.04 -18.14 11.80
N THR A 236 16.99 -19.04 11.54
CA THR A 236 16.75 -20.50 11.59
C THR A 236 16.25 -20.96 12.94
N TRP A 237 16.89 -20.50 14.03
CA TRP A 237 16.47 -20.84 15.39
C TRP A 237 15.04 -20.38 15.68
N ARG A 238 14.69 -19.17 15.24
CA ARG A 238 13.32 -18.66 15.39
C ARG A 238 12.32 -19.48 14.57
N ASP A 239 12.62 -19.80 13.32
CA ASP A 239 11.70 -20.54 12.46
C ASP A 239 11.45 -21.96 13.00
N LEU A 240 12.51 -22.64 13.47
CA LEU A 240 12.41 -23.96 14.11
C LEU A 240 11.57 -23.92 15.40
N LYS A 241 11.76 -22.91 16.26
CA LYS A 241 10.92 -22.71 17.46
C LYS A 241 9.44 -22.56 17.14
N THR A 242 9.11 -22.07 15.94
CA THR A 242 7.72 -21.92 15.47
C THR A 242 7.19 -23.13 14.68
N GLY A 243 7.94 -24.24 14.65
CA GLY A 243 7.54 -25.46 13.92
C GLY A 243 7.59 -25.30 12.40
N ARG A 244 8.41 -24.37 11.88
CA ARG A 244 8.53 -24.08 10.45
C ARG A 244 9.98 -24.17 9.97
N VAL A 245 10.15 -24.52 8.70
CA VAL A 245 11.45 -24.51 8.03
C VAL A 245 11.50 -23.29 7.11
N GLY A 246 12.45 -22.40 7.37
CA GLY A 246 12.63 -21.14 6.65
C GLY A 246 13.74 -21.18 5.61
N MET A 247 13.86 -20.12 4.81
CA MET A 247 14.88 -19.99 3.77
C MET A 247 16.32 -19.96 4.32
N ASP A 248 16.48 -19.57 5.59
CA ASP A 248 17.79 -19.54 6.27
C ASP A 248 18.21 -20.90 6.83
N THR A 249 17.28 -21.86 6.89
CA THR A 249 17.54 -23.20 7.46
C THR A 249 18.53 -24.00 6.61
N PRO A 250 18.34 -24.17 5.28
CA PRO A 250 19.33 -24.87 4.44
C PRO A 250 20.70 -24.18 4.46
N VAL A 251 20.72 -22.84 4.45
CA VAL A 251 21.94 -22.04 4.53
C VAL A 251 22.70 -22.31 5.83
N SER A 252 22.01 -22.27 6.97
CA SER A 252 22.62 -22.49 8.28
C SER A 252 23.17 -23.90 8.42
N ILE A 253 22.42 -24.91 7.94
CA ILE A 253 22.87 -26.30 7.90
C ILE A 253 24.10 -26.43 7.01
N GLY A 254 24.07 -25.88 5.79
CA GLY A 254 25.21 -25.92 4.86
C GLY A 254 26.48 -25.32 5.45
N ILE A 255 26.37 -24.14 6.08
CA ILE A 255 27.51 -23.46 6.73
C ILE A 255 28.06 -24.31 7.88
N LEU A 256 27.19 -24.76 8.80
CA LEU A 256 27.63 -25.51 9.98
C LEU A 256 28.21 -26.86 9.61
N THR A 257 27.58 -27.61 8.70
CA THR A 257 28.08 -28.92 8.28
C THR A 257 29.40 -28.81 7.53
N ALA A 258 29.52 -27.86 6.60
CA ALA A 258 30.78 -27.64 5.89
C ALA A 258 31.92 -27.25 6.84
N PHE A 259 31.65 -26.39 7.82
CA PHE A 259 32.64 -25.98 8.80
C PHE A 259 33.04 -27.12 9.75
N ILE A 260 32.07 -27.85 10.30
CA ILE A 260 32.34 -28.96 11.22
C ILE A 260 33.15 -30.05 10.51
N ALA A 261 32.82 -30.39 9.26
CA ALA A 261 33.59 -31.34 8.47
C ALA A 261 35.00 -30.85 8.19
N SER A 262 35.17 -29.58 7.81
CA SER A 262 36.49 -28.97 7.58
C SER A 262 37.34 -28.98 8.86
N PHE A 263 36.73 -28.71 10.01
CA PHE A 263 37.41 -28.76 11.30
C PHE A 263 37.78 -30.19 11.72
N TRP A 264 36.91 -31.16 11.45
CA TRP A 264 37.19 -32.56 11.70
C TRP A 264 38.36 -33.06 10.85
N ALA A 265 38.38 -32.74 9.55
CA ALA A 265 39.48 -33.05 8.64
C ALA A 265 40.79 -32.38 9.09
N LEU A 266 40.73 -31.13 9.55
CA LEU A 266 41.87 -30.40 10.10
C LEU A 266 42.49 -31.08 11.34
N ILE A 267 41.67 -31.58 12.27
CA ILE A 267 42.17 -32.24 13.48
C ILE A 267 42.75 -33.62 13.17
N HIS A 268 42.10 -34.39 12.30
CA HIS A 268 42.50 -35.77 11.98
C HIS A 268 43.56 -35.85 10.88
N LYS A 269 44.04 -34.69 10.42
CA LYS A 269 45.02 -34.55 9.34
C LYS A 269 44.61 -35.24 8.04
N VAL A 270 43.34 -35.12 7.68
CA VAL A 270 42.81 -35.63 6.40
C VAL A 270 43.01 -34.54 5.34
N GLU A 271 43.73 -34.86 4.27
CA GLU A 271 44.10 -33.89 3.22
C GLU A 271 42.89 -33.41 2.40
N TYR A 272 41.86 -34.24 2.27
CA TYR A 272 40.60 -33.92 1.63
C TYR A 272 39.54 -33.47 2.64
N GLY A 273 38.55 -32.70 2.19
CA GLY A 273 37.42 -32.30 3.03
C GLY A 273 37.57 -30.97 3.78
N ILE A 274 38.64 -30.19 3.51
CA ILE A 274 38.87 -28.87 4.11
C ILE A 274 38.30 -27.77 3.20
N TYR A 275 37.20 -27.13 3.61
CA TYR A 275 36.41 -26.19 2.80
C TYR A 275 36.18 -24.83 3.48
N PHE A 276 37.11 -24.37 4.33
CA PHE A 276 37.00 -23.08 5.03
C PHE A 276 36.86 -21.88 4.07
N ASP A 277 37.56 -21.96 2.94
CA ASP A 277 37.52 -21.04 1.81
C ASP A 277 36.11 -20.97 1.18
N SER A 278 35.49 -22.13 0.96
CA SER A 278 34.14 -22.23 0.41
C SER A 278 33.10 -21.70 1.39
N VAL A 279 33.25 -21.95 2.70
CA VAL A 279 32.37 -21.40 3.74
C VAL A 279 32.44 -19.88 3.79
N SER A 280 33.64 -19.32 3.82
CA SER A 280 33.83 -17.86 3.91
C SER A 280 33.34 -17.13 2.66
N MET A 281 33.64 -17.66 1.47
CA MET A 281 33.14 -17.17 0.19
C MET A 281 31.62 -17.27 0.08
N PHE A 282 31.04 -18.39 0.50
CA PHE A 282 29.60 -18.57 0.49
C PHE A 282 28.89 -17.51 1.34
N VAL A 283 29.32 -17.30 2.58
CA VAL A 283 28.72 -16.29 3.47
C VAL A 283 28.87 -14.89 2.90
N PHE A 284 30.05 -14.55 2.34
CA PHE A 284 30.29 -13.24 1.73
C PHE A 284 29.37 -12.99 0.53
N LEU A 285 29.33 -13.90 -0.43
CA LEU A 285 28.51 -13.76 -1.65
C LEU A 285 27.01 -13.69 -1.32
N LEU A 286 26.55 -14.50 -0.35
CA LEU A 286 25.16 -14.49 0.08
C LEU A 286 24.79 -13.19 0.79
N LEU A 287 25.63 -12.69 1.69
CA LEU A 287 25.44 -11.39 2.34
C LEU A 287 25.44 -10.25 1.32
N GLY A 288 26.36 -10.29 0.35
CA GLY A 288 26.44 -9.32 -0.74
C GLY A 288 25.17 -9.32 -1.60
N GLY A 289 24.71 -10.51 -2.00
CA GLY A 289 23.46 -10.70 -2.73
C GLY A 289 22.26 -10.12 -1.97
N ARG A 290 22.09 -10.46 -0.69
CA ARG A 290 21.00 -9.91 0.16
C ARG A 290 21.11 -8.41 0.37
N TYR A 291 22.32 -7.88 0.50
CA TYR A 291 22.54 -6.45 0.66
C TYR A 291 22.09 -5.68 -0.60
N LEU A 292 22.52 -6.14 -1.78
CA LEU A 292 22.11 -5.57 -3.05
C LEU A 292 20.60 -5.73 -3.29
N GLU A 293 20.03 -6.89 -2.95
CA GLU A 293 18.59 -7.16 -2.99
C GLU A 293 17.82 -6.15 -2.13
N SER A 294 18.26 -5.92 -0.90
CA SER A 294 17.65 -4.97 0.03
C SER A 294 17.71 -3.52 -0.48
N ILE A 295 18.83 -3.11 -1.09
CA ILE A 295 18.93 -1.79 -1.74
C ILE A 295 17.91 -1.66 -2.87
N ALA A 296 17.86 -2.66 -3.75
CA ALA A 296 17.03 -2.62 -4.93
C ALA A 296 15.53 -2.68 -4.58
N ARG A 297 15.15 -3.44 -3.54
CA ARG A 297 13.79 -3.44 -2.96
C ARG A 297 13.41 -2.09 -2.35
N ARG A 298 14.32 -1.46 -1.58
CA ARG A 298 14.08 -0.12 -1.03
C ARG A 298 13.85 0.91 -2.12
N LYS A 299 14.65 0.88 -3.20
CA LYS A 299 14.46 1.77 -4.34
C LYS A 299 13.11 1.59 -5.01
N ALA A 300 12.57 0.37 -5.03
CA ALA A 300 11.21 0.11 -5.51
C ALA A 300 10.13 0.71 -4.59
N GLY A 301 10.36 0.77 -3.28
CA GLY A 301 9.43 1.35 -2.28
C GLY A 301 9.56 2.86 -2.03
N ALA A 302 10.70 3.47 -2.35
CA ALA A 302 11.02 4.88 -2.05
C ALA A 302 10.04 5.90 -2.68
N ALA A 303 9.40 5.54 -3.79
CA ALA A 303 8.40 6.39 -4.42
C ALA A 303 7.17 6.62 -3.51
N SER A 304 6.87 5.69 -2.60
CA SER A 304 5.75 5.82 -1.66
C SER A 304 6.10 6.71 -0.45
N GLU A 305 7.36 6.71 -0.04
CA GLU A 305 7.86 7.48 1.11
C GLU A 305 8.06 8.97 0.78
N SER A 306 8.24 9.29 -0.50
CA SER A 306 8.44 10.67 -0.97
C SER A 306 7.23 11.59 -0.71
N LEU A 307 6.02 11.02 -0.63
CA LEU A 307 4.80 11.76 -0.29
C LEU A 307 4.72 12.16 1.19
N VAL A 308 5.33 11.35 2.08
CA VAL A 308 5.36 11.62 3.54
C VAL A 308 6.28 12.79 3.87
N LYS A 309 7.36 12.97 3.09
CA LYS A 309 8.35 14.03 3.28
C LYS A 309 7.86 15.43 2.90
N LEU A 310 6.58 15.57 2.48
CA LEU A 310 5.99 16.83 2.05
C LEU A 310 5.40 17.65 3.20
N VAL A 311 5.21 17.07 4.39
CA VAL A 311 4.70 17.84 5.54
C VAL A 311 5.88 18.53 6.23
N PRO A 312 5.92 19.87 6.31
CA PRO A 312 6.98 20.58 7.02
C PRO A 312 6.89 20.36 8.53
N ALA A 313 8.01 20.50 9.24
CA ALA A 313 8.03 20.38 10.71
C ALA A 313 7.45 21.62 11.43
N PHE A 314 7.55 22.79 10.80
CA PHE A 314 7.18 24.08 11.35
C PHE A 314 6.20 24.83 10.45
N ALA A 315 5.38 25.68 11.06
CA ALA A 315 4.46 26.60 10.39
C ALA A 315 4.51 27.98 11.06
N HIS A 316 4.16 29.02 10.31
CA HIS A 316 4.08 30.39 10.82
C HIS A 316 2.65 30.67 11.30
N ARG A 317 2.40 30.63 12.62
CA ARG A 317 1.08 30.90 13.20
C ARG A 317 0.88 32.40 13.48
N LEU A 318 -0.31 32.90 13.16
CA LEU A 318 -0.76 34.29 13.36
C LEU A 318 -1.81 34.33 14.48
N ASP A 319 -1.40 34.52 15.74
CA ASP A 319 -2.37 34.50 16.85
C ASP A 319 -3.20 35.78 16.98
N GLY A 320 -2.68 36.89 16.45
CA GLY A 320 -3.32 38.21 16.51
C GLY A 320 -4.16 38.57 15.28
N TRP A 321 -4.44 37.62 14.38
CA TRP A 321 -5.20 37.90 13.16
C TRP A 321 -6.67 38.27 13.49
N PRO A 322 -7.28 39.28 12.84
CA PRO A 322 -6.76 40.14 11.76
C PRO A 322 -6.05 41.43 12.22
N GLN A 323 -5.89 41.62 13.53
CA GLN A 323 -5.37 42.88 14.12
C GLN A 323 -3.85 43.03 13.97
N SER A 324 -3.10 41.92 13.91
CA SER A 324 -1.67 41.88 13.63
C SER A 324 -1.35 40.80 12.59
N ARG A 325 -0.31 41.07 11.78
CA ARG A 325 0.28 40.14 10.81
C ARG A 325 1.60 39.52 11.31
N ASP A 326 1.95 39.73 12.58
CA ASP A 326 3.15 39.13 13.16
C ASP A 326 2.97 37.62 13.33
N SER A 327 3.85 36.85 12.69
CA SER A 327 3.84 35.40 12.76
C SER A 327 4.86 34.85 13.75
N ARG A 328 4.48 33.83 14.52
CA ARG A 328 5.41 33.01 15.32
C ARG A 328 5.60 31.63 14.70
N GLU A 329 6.79 31.06 14.85
CA GLU A 329 7.00 29.65 14.52
C GLU A 329 6.26 28.76 15.53
N ALA A 330 5.52 27.80 15.00
CA ALA A 330 4.85 26.74 15.74
C ALA A 330 5.14 25.39 15.08
N THR A 331 5.06 24.31 15.84
CA THR A 331 5.18 22.96 15.27
C THR A 331 3.88 22.61 14.53
N VAL A 332 3.99 21.94 13.37
CA VAL A 332 2.81 21.52 12.61
C VAL A 332 1.95 20.54 13.41
N ALA A 333 2.57 19.70 14.24
CA ALA A 333 1.87 18.80 15.15
C ALA A 333 1.02 19.52 16.22
N GLY A 334 1.31 20.80 16.50
CA GLY A 334 0.59 21.61 17.47
C GLY A 334 -0.52 22.49 16.88
N LEU A 335 -0.77 22.41 15.56
CA LEU A 335 -1.83 23.17 14.89
C LEU A 335 -3.19 22.56 15.17
N ASN A 336 -4.17 23.41 15.48
CA ASN A 336 -5.57 23.01 15.67
C ASN A 336 -6.48 23.60 14.59
N PRO A 337 -7.63 22.95 14.28
CA PRO A 337 -8.68 23.58 13.50
C PRO A 337 -9.06 24.95 14.06
N GLY A 338 -9.13 25.96 13.20
CA GLY A 338 -9.36 27.35 13.58
C GLY A 338 -8.09 28.20 13.71
N ASP A 339 -6.90 27.60 13.85
CA ASP A 339 -5.64 28.34 13.86
C ASP A 339 -5.44 29.08 12.53
N VAL A 340 -4.91 30.30 12.58
CA VAL A 340 -4.58 31.08 11.38
C VAL A 340 -3.07 31.00 11.14
N ILE A 341 -2.69 30.67 9.91
CA ILE A 341 -1.28 30.50 9.53
C ILE A 341 -0.93 31.34 8.30
N LEU A 342 0.32 31.78 8.23
CA LEU A 342 0.91 32.45 7.08
C LEU A 342 1.75 31.43 6.30
N VAL A 343 1.52 31.33 4.99
CA VAL A 343 2.35 30.52 4.09
C VAL A 343 3.00 31.43 3.06
N LYS A 344 4.33 31.53 3.10
CA LYS A 344 5.09 32.40 2.20
C LYS A 344 5.26 31.77 0.80
N PRO A 345 5.63 32.54 -0.23
CA PRO A 345 5.98 31.98 -1.53
C PRO A 345 7.12 30.97 -1.42
N GLY A 346 6.98 29.83 -2.10
CA GLY A 346 7.91 28.71 -2.06
C GLY A 346 7.73 27.77 -0.87
N GLU A 347 6.93 28.13 0.14
CA GLU A 347 6.69 27.26 1.30
C GLU A 347 5.62 26.21 0.99
N THR A 348 5.75 25.07 1.68
CA THR A 348 4.75 24.00 1.62
C THR A 348 3.63 24.28 2.60
N ILE A 349 2.39 24.11 2.15
CA ILE A 349 1.20 24.31 2.95
C ILE A 349 1.14 23.20 4.02
N PRO A 350 1.16 23.52 5.32
CA PRO A 350 1.32 22.51 6.39
C PRO A 350 0.03 21.77 6.78
N ALA A 351 -1.14 22.35 6.47
CA ALA A 351 -2.45 21.86 6.91
C ALA A 351 -3.51 22.21 5.86
N ASP A 352 -4.64 21.48 5.85
CA ASP A 352 -5.75 21.83 4.96
C ASP A 352 -6.51 23.02 5.53
N GLY A 353 -6.96 23.91 4.66
CA GLY A 353 -7.63 25.13 5.10
C GLY A 353 -8.25 25.94 3.99
N VAL A 354 -8.71 27.13 4.36
CA VAL A 354 -9.30 28.11 3.44
C VAL A 354 -8.49 29.40 3.47
N VAL A 355 -8.28 29.99 2.30
CA VAL A 355 -7.60 31.29 2.17
C VAL A 355 -8.49 32.37 2.79
N LEU A 356 -7.95 33.08 3.79
CA LEU A 356 -8.59 34.27 4.36
C LEU A 356 -8.16 35.55 3.64
N ASP A 357 -6.90 35.62 3.22
CA ASP A 357 -6.31 36.81 2.62
C ASP A 357 -5.11 36.45 1.72
N GLY A 358 -4.90 37.26 0.67
CA GLY A 358 -3.89 37.06 -0.37
C GLY A 358 -4.42 36.39 -1.65
N HIS A 359 -3.70 36.62 -2.76
CA HIS A 359 -3.93 35.96 -4.06
C HIS A 359 -2.63 35.32 -4.51
N SER A 360 -2.64 34.04 -4.83
CA SER A 360 -1.45 33.30 -5.26
C SER A 360 -1.83 32.16 -6.20
N ALA A 361 -0.88 31.28 -6.47
CA ALA A 361 -1.14 30.00 -7.12
C ALA A 361 -0.57 28.85 -6.27
N SER A 362 -1.33 27.78 -6.12
CA SER A 362 -0.93 26.55 -5.44
C SER A 362 -0.46 25.53 -6.47
N ASN A 363 0.76 25.01 -6.29
CA ASN A 363 1.24 23.87 -7.05
C ASN A 363 0.86 22.57 -6.33
N GLU A 364 -0.14 21.88 -6.87
CA GLU A 364 -0.68 20.63 -6.34
C GLU A 364 -0.16 19.40 -7.11
N SER A 365 0.85 19.56 -7.98
CA SER A 365 1.35 18.53 -8.92
C SER A 365 1.78 17.22 -8.29
N LEU A 366 2.26 17.25 -7.04
CA LEU A 366 2.66 16.05 -6.31
C LEU A 366 1.47 15.22 -5.83
N LEU A 367 0.30 15.84 -5.67
CA LEU A 367 -0.93 15.20 -5.23
C LEU A 367 -1.80 14.82 -6.43
N THR A 368 -1.99 15.75 -7.38
CA THR A 368 -2.91 15.60 -8.51
C THR A 368 -2.24 15.12 -9.79
N GLY A 369 -0.90 15.19 -9.88
CA GLY A 369 -0.15 14.95 -11.11
C GLY A 369 -0.20 16.10 -12.13
N GLU A 370 -0.94 17.18 -11.84
CA GLU A 370 -1.12 18.32 -12.73
C GLU A 370 -0.01 19.36 -12.53
N SER A 371 0.76 19.64 -13.58
CA SER A 371 1.93 20.53 -13.48
C SER A 371 1.60 22.03 -13.51
N ARG A 372 0.35 22.41 -13.78
CA ARG A 372 -0.07 23.81 -13.84
C ARG A 372 -0.51 24.28 -12.45
N PRO A 373 0.08 25.36 -11.90
CA PRO A 373 -0.39 25.93 -10.64
C PRO A 373 -1.84 26.40 -10.73
N ILE A 374 -2.63 26.10 -9.69
CA ILE A 374 -4.04 26.48 -9.57
C ILE A 374 -4.11 27.82 -8.86
N ALA A 375 -4.79 28.81 -9.45
CA ALA A 375 -4.98 30.11 -8.81
C ALA A 375 -5.80 29.98 -7.51
N LYS A 376 -5.44 30.74 -6.48
CA LYS A 376 -6.10 30.77 -5.17
C LYS A 376 -6.37 32.22 -4.76
N ALA A 377 -7.60 32.48 -4.34
CA ALA A 377 -8.13 33.74 -3.83
C ALA A 377 -8.84 33.53 -2.47
N PRO A 378 -9.18 34.60 -1.72
CA PRO A 378 -9.92 34.48 -0.48
C PRO A 378 -11.22 33.68 -0.66
N GLY A 379 -11.45 32.70 0.22
CA GLY A 379 -12.55 31.74 0.12
C GLY A 379 -12.18 30.40 -0.52
N ASP A 380 -11.07 30.32 -1.26
CA ASP A 380 -10.64 29.08 -1.90
C ASP A 380 -10.01 28.10 -0.89
N ALA A 381 -10.26 26.81 -1.11
CA ALA A 381 -9.65 25.74 -0.34
C ALA A 381 -8.20 25.46 -0.79
N VAL A 382 -7.34 25.14 0.17
CA VAL A 382 -5.96 24.72 -0.04
C VAL A 382 -5.67 23.39 0.66
N ILE A 383 -4.75 22.62 0.08
CA ILE A 383 -4.46 21.25 0.50
C ILE A 383 -3.03 21.16 1.05
N ALA A 384 -2.88 20.49 2.18
CA ALA A 384 -1.59 20.23 2.83
C ALA A 384 -0.63 19.47 1.90
N GLY A 385 0.64 19.84 1.91
CA GLY A 385 1.68 19.31 1.01
C GLY A 385 1.77 20.00 -0.35
N SER A 386 0.81 20.84 -0.70
CA SER A 386 0.91 21.70 -1.89
C SER A 386 1.92 22.83 -1.66
N VAL A 387 2.53 23.33 -2.72
CA VAL A 387 3.52 24.42 -2.61
C VAL A 387 2.88 25.73 -3.02
N ASN A 388 2.93 26.73 -2.15
CA ASN A 388 2.52 28.09 -2.50
C ASN A 388 3.54 28.69 -3.48
N ALA A 389 3.14 29.12 -4.68
CA ALA A 389 4.09 29.43 -5.75
C ALA A 389 4.45 30.92 -5.88
N ALA A 390 3.50 31.83 -5.70
CA ALA A 390 3.64 33.21 -6.19
C ALA A 390 3.69 34.27 -5.08
N SER A 391 2.71 34.28 -4.18
CA SER A 391 2.48 35.34 -3.20
C SER A 391 2.04 34.77 -1.85
N PRO A 392 2.30 35.45 -0.73
CA PRO A 392 1.95 34.93 0.59
C PRO A 392 0.43 34.77 0.73
N LEU A 393 0.02 33.69 1.40
CA LEU A 393 -1.38 33.39 1.71
C LEU A 393 -1.57 33.32 3.23
N VAL A 394 -2.64 33.93 3.72
CA VAL A 394 -3.13 33.74 5.09
C VAL A 394 -4.24 32.71 5.05
N LEU A 395 -4.10 31.63 5.81
CA LEU A 395 -4.99 30.48 5.78
C LEU A 395 -5.60 30.25 7.15
N ARG A 396 -6.90 29.89 7.19
CA ARG A 396 -7.52 29.30 8.38
C ARG A 396 -7.43 27.78 8.27
N VAL A 397 -6.82 27.15 9.26
CA VAL A 397 -6.72 25.69 9.34
C VAL A 397 -8.12 25.10 9.54
N GLU A 398 -8.49 24.13 8.71
CA GLU A 398 -9.72 23.35 8.88
C GLU A 398 -9.41 21.92 9.35
N GLN A 399 -8.34 21.32 8.85
CA GLN A 399 -7.88 19.98 9.26
C GLN A 399 -6.37 19.98 9.44
N ALA A 400 -5.90 19.41 10.55
CA ALA A 400 -4.49 19.31 10.90
C ALA A 400 -4.10 17.87 11.26
N GLY A 401 -2.79 17.56 11.20
CA GLY A 401 -2.25 16.25 11.56
C GLY A 401 -2.83 15.10 10.72
N GLN A 402 -3.26 14.02 11.40
CA GLN A 402 -3.81 12.79 10.79
C GLN A 402 -5.16 12.98 10.08
N SER A 403 -5.80 14.13 10.30
CA SER A 403 -7.09 14.46 9.70
C SER A 403 -6.95 15.14 8.33
N THR A 404 -5.74 15.53 7.92
CA THR A 404 -5.51 16.15 6.60
C THR A 404 -5.74 15.16 5.44
N ARG A 405 -6.07 15.70 4.26
CA ARG A 405 -6.18 14.97 2.99
C ARG A 405 -4.87 14.24 2.66
N LEU A 406 -3.72 14.90 2.83
CA LEU A 406 -2.42 14.27 2.62
C LEU A 406 -2.17 13.09 3.57
N ALA A 407 -2.47 13.22 4.86
CA ALA A 407 -2.39 12.10 5.78
C ALA A 407 -3.35 10.96 5.38
N GLY A 408 -4.53 11.30 4.86
CA GLY A 408 -5.46 10.35 4.25
C GLY A 408 -4.88 9.60 3.05
N ILE A 409 -4.23 10.30 2.13
CA ILE A 409 -3.54 9.74 0.95
C ILE A 409 -2.43 8.77 1.38
N VAL A 410 -1.56 9.22 2.28
CA VAL A 410 -0.47 8.39 2.82
C VAL A 410 -1.03 7.12 3.45
N ARG A 411 -2.13 7.23 4.21
CA ARG A 411 -2.82 6.07 4.80
C ARG A 411 -3.36 5.11 3.75
N LEU A 412 -4.00 5.59 2.69
CA LEU A 412 -4.50 4.73 1.61
C LEU A 412 -3.34 4.00 0.91
N LEU A 413 -2.22 4.70 0.68
CA LEU A 413 -1.02 4.10 0.11
C LEU A 413 -0.38 3.04 1.02
N ASP A 414 -0.25 3.34 2.31
CA ASP A 414 0.26 2.40 3.31
C ASP A 414 -0.60 1.14 3.38
N GLN A 415 -1.93 1.30 3.33
CA GLN A 415 -2.88 0.19 3.35
C GLN A 415 -2.68 -0.74 2.15
N ALA A 416 -2.53 -0.15 0.96
CA ALA A 416 -2.33 -0.90 -0.26
C ALA A 416 -1.01 -1.67 -0.32
N LEU A 417 0.05 -1.09 0.25
CA LEU A 417 1.36 -1.72 0.32
C LEU A 417 1.44 -2.78 1.43
N ALA A 418 0.58 -2.69 2.44
CA ALA A 418 0.48 -3.67 3.52
C ALA A 418 -0.33 -4.91 3.10
N GLU A 419 -1.32 -4.76 2.22
CA GLU A 419 -2.15 -5.89 1.78
C GLU A 419 -1.36 -6.86 0.89
N LYS A 420 -1.25 -8.12 1.33
CA LYS A 420 -0.55 -9.17 0.56
C LYS A 420 -1.43 -9.69 -0.59
N PRO A 421 -0.97 -9.61 -1.85
CA PRO A 421 -1.70 -10.17 -2.98
C PRO A 421 -1.72 -11.71 -2.91
N ARG A 422 -2.79 -12.32 -3.45
CA ARG A 422 -2.97 -13.78 -3.47
C ARG A 422 -1.78 -14.53 -4.07
N LEU A 423 -1.16 -13.98 -5.13
CA LEU A 423 0.05 -14.54 -5.75
C LEU A 423 1.25 -14.59 -4.81
N ALA A 424 1.44 -13.58 -3.96
CA ALA A 424 2.54 -13.55 -2.99
C ALA A 424 2.31 -14.59 -1.88
N VAL A 425 1.06 -14.72 -1.38
CA VAL A 425 0.69 -15.74 -0.40
C VAL A 425 0.89 -17.15 -0.95
N LEU A 426 0.54 -17.38 -2.22
CA LEU A 426 0.75 -18.66 -2.88
C LEU A 426 2.25 -18.99 -3.02
N ALA A 427 3.06 -18.00 -3.42
CA ALA A 427 4.50 -18.14 -3.55
C ALA A 427 5.17 -18.47 -2.20
N ASP A 428 4.76 -17.80 -1.11
CA ASP A 428 5.28 -18.07 0.24
C ASP A 428 4.90 -19.49 0.72
N ARG A 429 3.67 -19.94 0.44
CA ARG A 429 3.23 -21.31 0.77
C ARG A 429 4.04 -22.35 -0.01
N PHE A 430 4.29 -22.11 -1.28
CA PHE A 430 5.11 -22.98 -2.12
C PHE A 430 6.56 -23.02 -1.62
N ALA A 431 7.12 -21.88 -1.22
CA ALA A 431 8.51 -21.77 -0.77
C ALA A 431 8.80 -22.67 0.45
N SER A 432 7.90 -22.76 1.42
CA SER A 432 8.13 -23.61 2.61
C SER A 432 8.11 -25.10 2.27
N GLY A 433 7.18 -25.55 1.42
CA GLY A 433 7.16 -26.94 0.92
C GLY A 433 8.38 -27.26 0.05
N PHE A 434 8.81 -26.30 -0.77
CA PHE A 434 10.01 -26.41 -1.59
C PHE A 434 11.28 -26.56 -0.75
N VAL A 435 11.42 -25.81 0.35
CA VAL A 435 12.56 -25.95 1.27
C VAL A 435 12.59 -27.33 1.91
N ALA A 436 11.44 -27.87 2.33
CA ALA A 436 11.39 -29.23 2.87
C ALA A 436 11.83 -30.28 1.83
N LEU A 437 11.35 -30.15 0.58
CA LEU A 437 11.79 -30.99 -0.54
C LEU A 437 13.29 -30.84 -0.82
N LEU A 438 13.83 -29.63 -0.74
CA LEU A 438 15.25 -29.36 -0.92
C LEU A 438 16.10 -30.05 0.15
N LEU A 439 15.68 -30.02 1.42
CA LEU A 439 16.37 -30.72 2.50
C LEU A 439 16.38 -32.24 2.27
N LEU A 440 15.26 -32.81 1.82
CA LEU A 440 15.19 -34.22 1.45
C LEU A 440 16.10 -34.54 0.25
N ALA A 441 16.12 -33.68 -0.77
CA ALA A 441 16.99 -33.84 -1.94
C ALA A 441 18.48 -33.74 -1.55
N ALA A 442 18.84 -32.82 -0.65
CA ALA A 442 20.20 -32.69 -0.12
C ALA A 442 20.61 -33.94 0.66
N ALA A 443 19.76 -34.42 1.57
CA ALA A 443 20.00 -35.65 2.31
C ALA A 443 20.11 -36.88 1.39
N GLY A 444 19.22 -36.99 0.40
CA GLY A 444 19.27 -38.04 -0.62
C GLY A 444 20.53 -37.98 -1.47
N SER A 445 20.97 -36.77 -1.86
CA SER A 445 22.22 -36.57 -2.60
C SER A 445 23.44 -36.96 -1.76
N TYR A 446 23.47 -36.57 -0.49
CA TYR A 446 24.52 -36.99 0.44
C TYR A 446 24.59 -38.51 0.54
N LEU A 447 23.46 -39.18 0.81
CA LEU A 447 23.41 -40.63 0.95
C LEU A 447 23.84 -41.34 -0.33
N ALA A 448 23.32 -40.93 -1.50
CA ALA A 448 23.69 -41.54 -2.77
C ALA A 448 25.19 -41.42 -3.05
N TRP A 449 25.74 -40.21 -2.91
CA TRP A 449 27.17 -39.99 -3.13
C TRP A 449 28.05 -40.61 -2.05
N HIS A 450 27.57 -40.78 -0.83
CA HIS A 450 28.30 -41.50 0.20
C HIS A 450 28.61 -42.96 -0.21
N PHE A 451 27.76 -43.58 -1.03
CA PHE A 451 28.02 -44.92 -1.57
C PHE A 451 28.78 -44.94 -2.91
N ILE A 452 28.80 -43.83 -3.66
CA ILE A 452 29.48 -43.71 -4.95
C ILE A 452 30.91 -43.22 -4.77
N ASP A 453 31.06 -42.08 -4.09
CA ASP A 453 32.31 -41.37 -3.83
C ASP A 453 32.14 -40.51 -2.55
N PRO A 454 32.52 -41.06 -1.37
CA PRO A 454 32.33 -40.40 -0.07
C PRO A 454 32.93 -39.00 0.01
N ASP A 455 34.04 -38.76 -0.68
CA ASP A 455 34.77 -37.50 -0.61
C ASP A 455 33.98 -36.36 -1.27
N ARG A 456 33.11 -36.71 -2.22
CA ARG A 456 32.25 -35.74 -2.91
C ARG A 456 30.91 -35.50 -2.24
N ALA A 457 30.45 -36.44 -1.42
CA ALA A 457 29.11 -36.41 -0.83
C ALA A 457 28.81 -35.12 -0.08
N LEU A 458 29.77 -34.63 0.72
CA LEU A 458 29.57 -33.46 1.57
C LEU A 458 29.44 -32.16 0.76
N TRP A 459 30.36 -31.90 -0.18
CA TRP A 459 30.29 -30.65 -0.94
C TRP A 459 29.12 -30.65 -1.93
N ILE A 460 28.72 -31.82 -2.46
CA ILE A 460 27.52 -31.95 -3.30
C ILE A 460 26.26 -31.64 -2.49
N MET A 461 26.14 -32.18 -1.28
CA MET A 461 25.04 -31.85 -0.37
C MET A 461 24.98 -30.34 -0.10
N VAL A 462 26.11 -29.73 0.21
CA VAL A 462 26.19 -28.27 0.44
C VAL A 462 25.82 -27.50 -0.82
N ALA A 463 26.30 -27.90 -1.99
CA ALA A 463 25.94 -27.28 -3.27
C ALA A 463 24.42 -27.37 -3.53
N VAL A 464 23.79 -28.51 -3.24
CA VAL A 464 22.33 -28.68 -3.34
C VAL A 464 21.58 -27.78 -2.36
N LEU A 465 21.99 -27.73 -1.08
CA LEU A 465 21.39 -26.85 -0.07
C LEU A 465 21.45 -25.37 -0.46
N VAL A 466 22.52 -24.97 -1.17
CA VAL A 466 22.77 -23.58 -1.53
C VAL A 466 22.17 -23.20 -2.86
N ILE A 467 22.24 -24.04 -3.89
CA ILE A 467 21.91 -23.61 -5.26
C ILE A 467 20.45 -23.17 -5.42
N SER A 468 19.57 -23.69 -4.56
CA SER A 468 18.13 -23.57 -4.71
C SER A 468 17.46 -22.78 -3.60
N CYS A 469 18.00 -21.60 -3.21
CA CYS A 469 17.18 -20.70 -2.39
C CYS A 469 15.97 -20.22 -3.20
N PRO A 470 14.72 -20.39 -2.72
CA PRO A 470 13.53 -19.83 -3.35
C PRO A 470 13.46 -18.29 -3.20
N CYS A 471 14.55 -17.62 -2.81
CA CYS A 471 14.69 -16.18 -2.63
C CYS A 471 14.18 -15.38 -3.85
N ALA A 472 14.58 -15.77 -5.06
CA ALA A 472 14.15 -15.12 -6.29
C ALA A 472 12.65 -15.30 -6.55
N LEU A 473 12.09 -16.46 -6.18
CA LEU A 473 10.69 -16.80 -6.36
C LEU A 473 9.79 -16.01 -5.38
N SER A 474 10.17 -15.95 -4.11
CA SER A 474 9.44 -15.20 -3.07
C SER A 474 9.52 -13.68 -3.29
N LEU A 475 10.56 -13.21 -3.97
CA LEU A 475 10.76 -11.79 -4.28
C LEU A 475 10.13 -11.32 -5.59
N ALA A 476 9.96 -12.23 -6.56
CA ALA A 476 9.50 -11.91 -7.91
C ALA A 476 8.24 -11.04 -7.94
N THR A 477 7.24 -11.42 -7.14
CA THR A 477 5.94 -10.76 -7.11
C THR A 477 5.95 -9.47 -6.28
N PRO A 478 6.41 -9.46 -5.01
CA PRO A 478 6.40 -8.25 -4.20
C PRO A 478 7.22 -7.10 -4.79
N ALA A 479 8.41 -7.38 -5.35
CA ALA A 479 9.24 -6.31 -5.93
C ALA A 479 8.57 -5.63 -7.13
N ALA A 480 7.95 -6.40 -8.02
CA ALA A 480 7.27 -5.87 -9.19
C ALA A 480 6.02 -5.04 -8.81
N LEU A 481 5.25 -5.51 -7.83
CA LEU A 481 4.07 -4.80 -7.34
C LEU A 481 4.43 -3.52 -6.62
N THR A 482 5.41 -3.54 -5.70
CA THR A 482 5.88 -2.32 -5.03
C THR A 482 6.39 -1.29 -6.05
N ALA A 483 7.15 -1.73 -7.07
CA ALA A 483 7.62 -0.84 -8.13
C ALA A 483 6.47 -0.25 -8.97
N ALA A 484 5.45 -1.04 -9.28
CA ALA A 484 4.27 -0.60 -10.03
C ALA A 484 3.40 0.36 -9.21
N SER A 485 3.04 0.00 -7.98
CA SER A 485 2.26 0.85 -7.07
C SER A 485 2.96 2.18 -6.80
N GLY A 486 4.27 2.16 -6.54
CA GLY A 486 5.04 3.39 -6.35
C GLY A 486 5.06 4.27 -7.61
N ARG A 487 5.14 3.66 -8.80
CA ARG A 487 5.06 4.40 -10.07
C ARG A 487 3.67 5.02 -10.27
N LEU A 488 2.59 4.30 -9.97
CA LEU A 488 1.23 4.81 -10.07
C LEU A 488 0.96 5.94 -9.08
N ALA A 489 1.42 5.79 -7.83
CA ALA A 489 1.32 6.84 -6.83
C ALA A 489 2.03 8.13 -7.30
N SER A 490 3.22 8.01 -7.91
CA SER A 490 3.93 9.17 -8.50
C SER A 490 3.22 9.83 -9.69
N LEU A 491 2.21 9.17 -10.27
CA LEU A 491 1.37 9.69 -11.35
C LEU A 491 0.01 10.20 -10.85
N GLY A 492 -0.30 10.10 -9.55
CA GLY A 492 -1.60 10.47 -9.00
C GLY A 492 -2.64 9.35 -9.03
N VAL A 493 -2.24 8.08 -9.19
CA VAL A 493 -3.14 6.91 -9.09
C VAL A 493 -2.75 6.07 -7.89
N LEU A 494 -3.58 6.06 -6.85
CA LEU A 494 -3.35 5.27 -5.65
C LEU A 494 -4.01 3.91 -5.84
N THR A 495 -3.22 2.85 -5.70
CA THR A 495 -3.80 1.52 -5.48
C THR A 495 -4.20 1.47 -4.00
N THR A 496 -5.40 1.01 -3.64
CA THR A 496 -5.82 0.84 -2.23
C THR A 496 -5.86 -0.65 -1.85
N ARG A 497 -6.10 -1.52 -2.83
CA ARG A 497 -6.18 -2.98 -2.65
C ARG A 497 -5.07 -3.74 -3.37
N GLY A 498 -4.47 -4.72 -2.69
CA GLY A 498 -3.33 -5.49 -3.21
C GLY A 498 -3.62 -6.31 -4.48
N HIS A 499 -4.90 -6.64 -4.74
CA HIS A 499 -5.33 -7.39 -5.93
C HIS A 499 -5.64 -6.49 -7.15
N ALA A 500 -5.81 -5.19 -6.95
CA ALA A 500 -6.32 -4.27 -7.98
C ALA A 500 -5.44 -4.23 -9.23
N LEU A 501 -4.11 -4.20 -9.06
CA LEU A 501 -3.15 -4.25 -10.17
C LEU A 501 -3.30 -5.52 -11.01
N GLU A 502 -3.50 -6.67 -10.35
CA GLU A 502 -3.64 -7.96 -11.04
C GLU A 502 -4.94 -8.01 -11.84
N THR A 503 -6.03 -7.57 -11.23
CA THR A 503 -7.33 -7.61 -11.85
C THR A 503 -7.46 -6.58 -12.96
N LEU A 504 -6.96 -5.35 -12.77
CA LEU A 504 -6.92 -4.31 -13.79
C LEU A 504 -6.10 -4.73 -15.02
N ALA A 505 -5.00 -5.47 -14.82
CA ALA A 505 -4.23 -6.01 -15.94
C ALA A 505 -5.03 -6.99 -16.80
N LYS A 506 -5.98 -7.71 -16.18
CA LYS A 506 -6.82 -8.75 -16.79
C LYS A 506 -8.23 -8.25 -17.15
N ALA A 507 -8.53 -6.96 -16.97
CA ALA A 507 -9.83 -6.40 -17.29
C ALA A 507 -10.13 -6.46 -18.80
N ASP A 508 -11.35 -6.86 -19.11
CA ASP A 508 -11.89 -7.01 -20.47
C ASP A 508 -12.89 -5.90 -20.82
N ASP A 509 -13.61 -5.41 -19.81
CA ASP A 509 -14.65 -4.40 -19.95
C ASP A 509 -14.36 -3.22 -19.01
N ALA A 510 -14.51 -2.00 -19.51
CA ALA A 510 -14.41 -0.78 -18.74
C ALA A 510 -15.77 -0.08 -18.73
N VAL A 511 -16.42 -0.06 -17.56
CA VAL A 511 -17.71 0.55 -17.32
C VAL A 511 -17.48 1.90 -16.66
N PHE A 512 -17.96 2.97 -17.30
CA PHE A 512 -17.87 4.33 -16.80
C PHE A 512 -19.23 4.80 -16.34
N ASP A 513 -19.26 5.43 -15.17
CA ASP A 513 -20.33 6.37 -14.87
C ASP A 513 -20.17 7.64 -15.72
N LYS A 514 -21.28 8.33 -15.96
CA LYS A 514 -21.26 9.62 -16.66
C LYS A 514 -20.81 10.73 -15.71
N THR A 515 -21.66 11.02 -14.72
CA THR A 515 -21.66 12.26 -13.95
C THR A 515 -20.50 12.29 -12.97
N GLY A 516 -19.72 13.36 -12.98
CA GLY A 516 -18.51 13.47 -12.14
C GLY A 516 -17.33 12.57 -12.57
N THR A 517 -17.54 11.67 -13.55
CA THR A 517 -16.53 10.73 -14.05
C THR A 517 -16.05 11.12 -15.45
N LEU A 518 -16.83 10.86 -16.51
CA LEU A 518 -16.49 11.30 -17.87
C LEU A 518 -16.76 12.78 -18.08
N THR A 519 -17.64 13.33 -17.26
CA THR A 519 -17.98 14.75 -17.19
C THR A 519 -17.46 15.36 -15.89
N HIS A 520 -17.52 16.69 -15.77
CA HIS A 520 -17.04 17.40 -14.59
C HIS A 520 -17.96 17.25 -13.37
N GLY A 521 -19.21 16.82 -13.54
CA GLY A 521 -20.22 16.79 -12.47
C GLY A 521 -20.72 18.19 -12.09
N GLN A 522 -20.41 19.20 -12.90
CA GLN A 522 -20.76 20.59 -12.68
C GLN A 522 -21.54 21.11 -13.88
N MET A 523 -22.75 21.59 -13.63
CA MET A 523 -23.55 22.25 -14.66
C MET A 523 -22.83 23.52 -15.12
N ARG A 524 -22.59 23.64 -16.42
CA ARG A 524 -22.03 24.83 -17.03
C ARG A 524 -22.94 25.30 -18.14
N LEU A 525 -22.96 26.62 -18.35
CA LEU A 525 -23.55 27.19 -19.54
C LEU A 525 -22.64 26.86 -20.73
N LEU A 526 -23.14 26.07 -21.66
CA LEU A 526 -22.42 25.61 -22.83
C LEU A 526 -22.66 26.53 -24.03
N GLU A 527 -23.89 26.99 -24.17
CA GLU A 527 -24.31 27.83 -25.30
C GLU A 527 -25.49 28.72 -24.90
N THR A 528 -25.51 29.94 -25.45
CA THR A 528 -26.66 30.85 -25.37
C THR A 528 -27.09 31.18 -26.80
N ARG A 529 -28.37 30.94 -27.13
CA ARG A 529 -28.93 31.27 -28.44
C ARG A 529 -30.22 32.08 -28.28
N GLY A 530 -30.43 33.08 -29.12
CA GLY A 530 -31.69 33.80 -29.14
C GLY A 530 -31.60 35.14 -29.88
N PRO A 531 -32.75 35.81 -30.07
CA PRO A 531 -32.80 37.16 -30.65
C PRO A 531 -32.17 38.23 -29.74
N LEU A 532 -32.10 38.01 -28.43
CA LEU A 532 -31.43 38.92 -27.50
C LEU A 532 -29.92 38.67 -27.47
N ASP A 533 -29.14 39.75 -27.31
CA ASP A 533 -27.68 39.63 -27.14
C ASP A 533 -27.34 38.71 -25.96
N ALA A 534 -26.31 37.87 -26.15
CA ALA A 534 -25.99 36.81 -25.19
C ALA A 534 -25.59 37.35 -23.81
N GLN A 535 -24.87 38.49 -23.74
CA GLN A 535 -24.47 39.08 -22.45
C GLN A 535 -25.68 39.73 -21.77
N ALA A 536 -26.55 40.40 -22.53
CA ALA A 536 -27.78 40.97 -21.99
C ALA A 536 -28.73 39.90 -21.47
N ALA A 537 -28.91 38.80 -22.21
CA ALA A 537 -29.71 37.65 -21.80
C ALA A 537 -29.17 37.01 -20.50
N LEU A 538 -27.85 36.83 -20.42
CA LEU A 538 -27.17 36.30 -19.24
C LEU A 538 -27.34 37.21 -18.02
N ALA A 539 -27.22 38.54 -18.20
CA ALA A 539 -27.39 39.50 -17.11
C ALA A 539 -28.82 39.45 -16.53
N ILE A 540 -29.84 39.40 -17.39
CA ILE A 540 -31.25 39.28 -16.98
C ILE A 540 -31.51 37.94 -16.31
N ALA A 541 -31.05 36.82 -16.90
CA ALA A 541 -31.23 35.49 -16.33
C ALA A 541 -30.55 35.35 -14.96
N ALA A 542 -29.35 35.89 -14.80
CA ALA A 542 -28.63 35.92 -13.52
C ALA A 542 -29.30 36.82 -12.49
N ALA A 543 -29.90 37.93 -12.91
CA ALA A 543 -30.68 38.81 -12.04
C ALA A 543 -31.91 38.07 -11.49
N LEU A 544 -32.60 37.29 -12.33
CA LEU A 544 -33.74 36.45 -11.92
C LEU A 544 -33.34 35.30 -10.97
N GLU A 545 -32.10 34.81 -11.06
CA GLU A 545 -31.60 33.64 -10.32
C GLU A 545 -30.72 33.99 -9.10
N GLN A 546 -30.55 35.28 -8.75
CA GLN A 546 -29.63 35.75 -7.69
C GLN A 546 -29.77 35.08 -6.31
N GLY A 547 -30.94 34.49 -6.00
CA GLY A 547 -31.21 33.80 -4.73
C GLY A 547 -31.41 32.28 -4.85
N SER A 548 -31.06 31.68 -5.98
CA SER A 548 -31.37 30.28 -6.29
C SER A 548 -30.17 29.37 -6.05
N GLU A 549 -30.36 28.33 -5.23
CA GLU A 549 -29.36 27.27 -4.98
C GLU A 549 -29.42 26.17 -6.05
N HIS A 550 -30.29 26.28 -7.05
CA HIS A 550 -30.46 25.24 -8.06
C HIS A 550 -29.20 25.10 -8.93
N PRO A 551 -28.70 23.89 -9.26
CA PRO A 551 -27.47 23.70 -10.04
C PRO A 551 -27.47 24.40 -11.41
N LEU A 552 -28.63 24.48 -12.08
CA LEU A 552 -28.77 25.21 -13.34
C LEU A 552 -28.66 26.74 -13.14
N ALA A 553 -29.18 27.25 -12.03
CA ALA A 553 -29.10 28.67 -11.68
C ALA A 553 -27.66 29.09 -11.39
N GLN A 554 -26.93 28.25 -10.64
CA GLN A 554 -25.50 28.45 -10.38
C GLN A 554 -24.68 28.50 -11.67
N ALA A 555 -25.01 27.66 -12.67
CA ALA A 555 -24.37 27.68 -13.97
C ALA A 555 -24.57 29.01 -14.73
N ILE A 556 -25.79 29.58 -14.65
CA ILE A 556 -26.11 30.90 -15.24
C ILE A 556 -25.39 32.02 -14.47
N LEU A 557 -25.46 32.01 -13.14
CA LEU A 557 -24.81 33.00 -12.29
C LEU A 557 -23.31 33.05 -12.48
N ALA A 558 -22.65 31.90 -12.65
CA ALA A 558 -21.22 31.79 -12.88
C ALA A 558 -20.78 32.31 -14.26
N ALA A 559 -21.65 32.24 -15.27
CA ALA A 559 -21.38 32.71 -16.62
C ALA A 559 -21.78 34.18 -16.85
N ALA A 560 -22.45 34.81 -15.88
CA ALA A 560 -23.00 36.14 -16.02
C ALA A 560 -21.98 37.28 -15.76
N PRO A 561 -22.18 38.46 -16.37
CA PRO A 561 -21.37 39.64 -16.07
C PRO A 561 -21.54 40.12 -14.63
N ALA A 562 -20.56 40.90 -14.14
CA ALA A 562 -20.54 41.43 -12.78
C ALA A 562 -21.68 42.42 -12.52
N ASP A 563 -21.98 43.29 -13.49
CA ASP A 563 -23.14 44.18 -13.46
C ASP A 563 -24.40 43.40 -13.81
N LYS A 564 -25.35 43.41 -12.88
CA LYS A 564 -26.66 42.77 -13.02
C LYS A 564 -27.74 43.84 -12.89
N PRO A 565 -28.75 43.85 -13.76
CA PRO A 565 -29.86 44.80 -13.66
C PRO A 565 -30.61 44.62 -12.34
N GLN A 566 -31.23 45.69 -11.85
CA GLN A 566 -32.04 45.63 -10.63
C GLN A 566 -33.29 44.79 -10.88
N THR A 567 -33.55 43.86 -9.97
CA THR A 567 -34.77 43.06 -9.96
C THR A 567 -35.78 43.64 -8.99
N GLY A 568 -37.04 43.62 -9.41
CA GLY A 568 -38.19 43.84 -8.56
C GLY A 568 -38.59 42.55 -7.82
N GLU A 569 -39.88 42.36 -7.60
CA GLU A 569 -40.41 41.18 -6.92
C GLU A 569 -40.14 39.90 -7.73
N LEU A 570 -39.34 38.98 -7.18
CA LEU A 570 -39.04 37.66 -7.75
C LEU A 570 -40.02 36.62 -7.21
N ARG A 571 -40.50 35.74 -8.09
CA ARG A 571 -41.41 34.63 -7.78
C ARG A 571 -40.84 33.32 -8.29
N ASN A 572 -40.62 32.38 -7.40
CA ASN A 572 -40.19 31.03 -7.74
C ASN A 572 -41.41 30.13 -7.97
N HIS A 573 -41.43 29.39 -9.08
CA HIS A 573 -42.45 28.42 -9.44
C HIS A 573 -41.83 27.01 -9.41
N PRO A 574 -41.98 26.27 -8.30
CA PRO A 574 -41.37 24.94 -8.14
C PRO A 574 -41.71 24.00 -9.29
N GLY A 575 -40.68 23.36 -9.86
CA GLY A 575 -40.81 22.46 -11.02
C GLY A 575 -41.04 23.15 -12.37
N GLY A 576 -41.15 24.49 -12.40
CA GLY A 576 -41.37 25.28 -13.62
C GLY A 576 -40.20 26.21 -13.96
N GLY A 577 -39.89 27.16 -13.07
CA GLY A 577 -38.91 28.22 -13.28
C GLY A 577 -39.08 29.41 -12.34
N VAL A 578 -38.47 30.55 -12.68
CA VAL A 578 -38.56 31.81 -11.95
C VAL A 578 -39.19 32.90 -12.82
N ALA A 579 -39.92 33.82 -12.19
CA ALA A 579 -40.52 34.98 -12.83
C ALA A 579 -40.17 36.25 -12.03
N GLY A 580 -40.00 37.38 -12.71
CA GLY A 580 -39.67 38.63 -12.03
C GLY A 580 -39.75 39.83 -12.95
N ILE A 581 -39.71 41.03 -12.35
CA ILE A 581 -39.65 42.29 -13.08
C ILE A 581 -38.19 42.75 -13.13
N VAL A 582 -37.65 42.95 -14.32
CA VAL A 582 -36.30 43.49 -14.56
C VAL A 582 -36.45 44.72 -15.46
N ASP A 583 -35.95 45.87 -15.00
CA ASP A 583 -36.08 47.16 -15.70
C ASP A 583 -37.52 47.50 -16.15
N GLY A 584 -38.51 47.16 -15.32
CA GLY A 584 -39.94 47.43 -15.58
C GLY A 584 -40.63 46.47 -16.56
N ARG A 585 -39.95 45.43 -17.05
CA ARG A 585 -40.52 44.35 -17.88
C ARG A 585 -40.66 43.05 -17.09
N GLU A 586 -41.77 42.34 -17.27
CA GLU A 586 -41.93 40.98 -16.73
C GLU A 586 -41.12 39.99 -17.59
N TRP A 587 -40.25 39.24 -16.92
CA TRP A 587 -39.44 38.19 -17.51
C TRP A 587 -39.72 36.86 -16.82
N ARG A 588 -39.64 35.77 -17.57
CA ARG A 588 -39.69 34.40 -17.05
C ARG A 588 -38.52 33.58 -17.55
N LEU A 589 -37.91 32.83 -16.66
CA LEU A 589 -36.80 31.93 -16.92
C LEU A 589 -37.18 30.52 -16.45
N GLY A 590 -37.17 29.52 -17.31
CA GLY A 590 -37.53 28.16 -16.89
C GLY A 590 -37.70 27.15 -18.03
N SER A 591 -38.40 26.06 -17.73
CA SER A 591 -38.67 24.98 -18.68
C SER A 591 -39.60 25.41 -19.81
N ALA A 592 -39.54 24.71 -20.95
CA ALA A 592 -40.41 24.98 -22.10
C ALA A 592 -41.92 24.94 -21.75
N PRO A 593 -42.43 23.95 -20.97
CA PRO A 593 -43.83 23.94 -20.55
C PRO A 593 -44.23 25.15 -19.71
N PHE A 594 -43.33 25.62 -18.83
CA PHE A 594 -43.58 26.78 -17.96
C PHE A 594 -43.73 28.07 -18.77
N ILE A 595 -42.87 28.26 -19.78
CA ILE A 595 -42.94 29.42 -20.67
C ILE A 595 -44.14 29.33 -21.62
N ALA A 596 -44.42 28.15 -22.18
CA ALA A 596 -45.54 27.93 -23.08
C ALA A 596 -46.89 28.22 -22.39
N ALA A 597 -47.05 27.77 -21.14
CA ALA A 597 -48.25 28.03 -20.33
C ALA A 597 -48.48 29.54 -20.08
N TRP A 598 -47.41 30.32 -19.96
CA TRP A 598 -47.52 31.78 -19.79
C TRP A 598 -47.88 32.51 -21.09
N LEU A 599 -47.23 32.13 -22.19
CA LEU A 599 -47.42 32.79 -23.49
C LEU A 599 -48.71 32.34 -24.20
N GLY A 600 -49.36 31.27 -23.75
CA GLY A 600 -50.56 30.72 -24.38
C GLY A 600 -50.30 30.10 -25.77
N ARG A 601 -49.04 29.80 -26.09
CA ARG A 601 -48.57 29.17 -27.33
C ARG A 601 -47.39 28.27 -26.99
N GLU A 602 -47.21 27.19 -27.75
CA GLU A 602 -46.01 26.38 -27.63
C GLU A 602 -44.77 27.23 -27.93
N ALA A 603 -43.71 27.03 -27.15
CA ALA A 603 -42.42 27.64 -27.43
C ALA A 603 -41.87 26.96 -28.69
N ASP A 604 -41.42 27.74 -29.69
CA ASP A 604 -40.79 27.18 -30.89
C ASP A 604 -39.67 26.21 -30.50
N GLU A 605 -39.82 24.95 -30.91
CA GLU A 605 -38.76 23.95 -30.80
C GLU A 605 -37.61 24.34 -31.72
N ASP A 606 -36.43 24.50 -31.14
CA ASP A 606 -35.21 24.74 -31.91
C ASP A 606 -34.73 23.39 -32.46
N ALA A 607 -34.96 23.15 -33.76
CA ALA A 607 -34.67 21.85 -34.40
C ALA A 607 -33.17 21.46 -34.37
N GLU A 608 -32.29 22.43 -34.12
CA GLU A 608 -30.83 22.23 -33.96
C GLU A 608 -30.39 22.18 -32.48
N TRP A 609 -31.32 22.12 -31.54
CA TRP A 609 -30.97 22.10 -30.12
C TRP A 609 -30.08 20.90 -29.78
N GLN A 610 -28.98 21.13 -29.06
CA GLN A 610 -28.09 20.05 -28.63
C GLN A 610 -28.87 19.10 -27.69
N PRO A 611 -29.09 17.83 -28.06
CA PRO A 611 -29.86 16.88 -27.26
C PRO A 611 -29.17 16.52 -25.93
N ASP A 612 -27.92 16.95 -25.78
CA ASP A 612 -27.01 16.60 -24.71
C ASP A 612 -27.22 17.44 -23.43
N CYS A 613 -28.04 18.50 -23.51
CA CYS A 613 -28.10 19.59 -22.51
C CYS A 613 -29.52 19.86 -22.01
N SER A 614 -29.63 20.32 -20.76
CA SER A 614 -30.86 20.91 -20.26
C SER A 614 -31.11 22.25 -20.94
N GLN A 615 -32.33 22.46 -21.44
CA GLN A 615 -32.75 23.73 -22.01
C GLN A 615 -33.46 24.57 -20.97
N VAL A 616 -32.96 25.79 -20.76
CA VAL A 616 -33.65 26.83 -19.97
C VAL A 616 -33.98 27.99 -20.90
N LEU A 617 -35.24 28.37 -20.95
CA LEU A 617 -35.74 29.45 -21.80
C LEU A 617 -35.90 30.74 -21.00
N LEU A 618 -35.48 31.85 -21.58
CA LEU A 618 -35.78 33.20 -21.12
C LEU A 618 -36.81 33.82 -22.07
N ALA A 619 -37.91 34.31 -21.53
CA ALA A 619 -38.99 34.92 -22.29
C ALA A 619 -39.49 36.22 -21.67
N ASP A 620 -39.97 37.12 -22.53
CA ASP A 620 -40.79 38.27 -22.19
C ASP A 620 -42.18 38.11 -22.86
N ALA A 621 -43.06 39.11 -22.70
CA ALA A 621 -44.38 39.09 -23.33
C ALA A 621 -44.36 38.97 -24.87
N GLY A 622 -43.23 39.30 -25.51
CA GLY A 622 -43.02 39.19 -26.96
C GLY A 622 -42.68 37.77 -27.42
N GLY A 623 -42.22 36.90 -26.52
CA GLY A 623 -41.84 35.51 -26.81
C GLY A 623 -40.52 35.09 -26.16
N VAL A 624 -39.99 33.95 -26.64
CA VAL A 624 -38.67 33.44 -26.20
C VAL A 624 -37.57 34.35 -26.74
N GLN A 625 -36.83 34.98 -25.82
CA GLN A 625 -35.77 35.93 -26.14
C GLN A 625 -34.37 35.29 -26.09
N ALA A 626 -34.19 34.25 -25.27
CA ALA A 626 -32.97 33.46 -25.24
C ALA A 626 -33.22 32.04 -24.77
N ARG A 627 -32.31 31.15 -25.13
CA ARG A 627 -32.23 29.74 -24.77
C ARG A 627 -30.83 29.48 -24.24
N PHE A 628 -30.75 28.88 -23.06
CA PHE A 628 -29.52 28.52 -22.40
C PHE A 628 -29.35 27.00 -22.42
N ALA A 629 -28.30 26.54 -23.09
CA ALA A 629 -27.91 25.14 -23.07
C ALA A 629 -27.01 24.92 -21.86
N ILE A 630 -27.57 24.29 -20.85
CA ILE A 630 -26.87 24.01 -19.59
C ILE A 630 -26.67 22.52 -19.49
N GLY A 631 -25.42 22.10 -19.45
CA GLY A 631 -25.08 20.70 -19.42
C GLY A 631 -23.83 20.45 -18.60
N ASP A 632 -23.64 19.19 -18.25
CA ASP A 632 -22.39 18.77 -17.65
C ASP A 632 -21.34 18.60 -18.75
N ALA A 633 -20.30 19.41 -18.71
CA ALA A 633 -19.26 19.41 -19.73
C ALA A 633 -18.45 18.11 -19.67
N CYS A 634 -18.26 17.49 -20.84
CA CYS A 634 -17.34 16.37 -21.00
C CYS A 634 -15.90 16.81 -20.70
N ARG A 635 -15.14 15.99 -19.97
CA ARG A 635 -13.71 16.22 -19.74
C ARG A 635 -12.93 16.12 -21.04
N ASP A 636 -11.93 16.99 -21.20
CA ASP A 636 -11.16 17.12 -22.45
C ASP A 636 -10.42 15.83 -22.84
N ASP A 637 -9.97 15.05 -21.86
CA ASP A 637 -9.20 13.83 -22.06
C ASP A 637 -10.04 12.53 -22.10
N ALA A 638 -11.36 12.64 -21.94
CA ALA A 638 -12.29 11.49 -21.95
C ALA A 638 -12.26 10.75 -23.30
N ALA A 639 -12.34 11.48 -24.42
CA ALA A 639 -12.33 10.88 -25.76
C ALA A 639 -11.02 10.13 -26.05
N ALA A 640 -9.89 10.71 -25.63
CA ALA A 640 -8.58 10.09 -25.79
C ALA A 640 -8.46 8.80 -24.95
N LEU A 641 -8.96 8.81 -23.70
CA LEU A 641 -8.98 7.63 -22.84
C LEU A 641 -9.83 6.50 -23.45
N VAL A 642 -11.07 6.80 -23.87
CA VAL A 642 -11.99 5.80 -24.44
C VAL A 642 -11.38 5.16 -25.69
N ALA A 643 -10.78 5.96 -26.57
CA ALA A 643 -10.08 5.47 -27.75
C ALA A 643 -8.84 4.62 -27.40
N GLU A 644 -8.09 4.99 -26.35
CA GLU A 644 -6.95 4.21 -25.86
C GLU A 644 -7.36 2.86 -25.27
N LEU A 645 -8.39 2.82 -24.43
CA LEU A 645 -8.90 1.57 -23.84
C LEU A 645 -9.45 0.63 -24.92
N SER A 646 -10.21 1.18 -25.87
CA SER A 646 -10.75 0.42 -27.01
C SER A 646 -9.64 -0.16 -27.89
N ARG A 647 -8.59 0.61 -28.23
CA ARG A 647 -7.42 0.11 -28.99
C ARG A 647 -6.68 -1.02 -28.27
N ARG A 648 -6.77 -1.10 -26.95
CA ARG A 648 -6.15 -2.14 -26.13
C ARG A 648 -7.03 -3.37 -25.91
N GLY A 649 -8.18 -3.41 -26.58
CA GLY A 649 -9.12 -4.52 -26.59
C GLY A 649 -10.14 -4.51 -25.46
N LEU A 650 -10.28 -3.41 -24.71
CA LEU A 650 -11.34 -3.31 -23.70
C LEU A 650 -12.64 -2.85 -24.36
N ALA A 651 -13.74 -3.51 -24.03
CA ALA A 651 -15.07 -3.02 -24.38
C ALA A 651 -15.45 -1.90 -23.40
N VAL A 652 -15.71 -0.70 -23.92
CA VAL A 652 -16.08 0.46 -23.11
C VAL A 652 -17.60 0.57 -23.04
N HIS A 653 -18.13 0.77 -21.83
CA HIS A 653 -19.55 0.89 -21.53
C HIS A 653 -19.82 2.19 -20.77
N LEU A 654 -20.98 2.80 -21.03
CA LEU A 654 -21.46 3.99 -20.31
C LEU A 654 -22.74 3.67 -19.55
N LEU A 655 -22.76 3.89 -18.24
CA LEU A 655 -23.98 3.80 -17.43
C LEU A 655 -24.27 5.16 -16.81
N SER A 656 -25.54 5.57 -16.79
CA SER A 656 -25.95 6.81 -16.14
C SER A 656 -27.43 6.77 -15.73
N GLY A 657 -27.76 7.46 -14.65
CA GLY A 657 -29.14 7.73 -14.24
C GLY A 657 -29.83 8.79 -15.10
N ASP A 658 -29.08 9.52 -15.93
CA ASP A 658 -29.60 10.61 -16.76
C ASP A 658 -30.54 10.11 -17.88
N GLY A 659 -31.30 11.05 -18.46
CA GLY A 659 -32.16 10.78 -19.60
C GLY A 659 -31.40 10.29 -20.85
N GLU A 660 -32.14 9.68 -21.78
CA GLU A 660 -31.57 9.03 -22.96
C GLU A 660 -30.78 9.98 -23.88
N GLY A 661 -31.30 11.17 -24.18
CA GLY A 661 -30.62 12.16 -25.03
C GLY A 661 -29.20 12.50 -24.54
N PRO A 662 -29.03 12.98 -23.29
CA PRO A 662 -27.71 13.27 -22.72
C PRO A 662 -26.73 12.10 -22.66
N VAL A 663 -27.22 10.87 -22.49
CA VAL A 663 -26.36 9.67 -22.44
C VAL A 663 -25.97 9.23 -23.84
N ALA A 664 -26.91 9.21 -24.78
CA ALA A 664 -26.67 8.84 -26.17
C ALA A 664 -25.74 9.84 -26.87
N GLY A 665 -25.93 11.14 -26.65
CA GLY A 665 -25.07 12.20 -27.19
C GLY A 665 -23.62 12.06 -26.72
N LEU A 666 -23.41 11.89 -25.41
CA LEU A 666 -22.07 11.65 -24.86
C LEU A 666 -21.45 10.35 -25.39
N ALA A 667 -22.23 9.27 -25.46
CA ALA A 667 -21.76 8.00 -26.01
C ALA A 667 -21.33 8.13 -27.47
N ALA A 668 -22.12 8.83 -28.31
CA ALA A 668 -21.78 9.10 -29.70
C ALA A 668 -20.50 9.94 -29.82
N ARG A 669 -20.38 11.02 -29.04
CA ARG A 669 -19.20 11.90 -29.02
C ARG A 669 -17.92 11.17 -28.63
N LEU A 670 -18.01 10.23 -27.70
CA LEU A 670 -16.87 9.44 -27.22
C LEU A 670 -16.64 8.14 -28.01
N GLY A 671 -17.54 7.78 -28.93
CA GLY A 671 -17.48 6.53 -29.69
C GLY A 671 -17.80 5.27 -28.86
N ILE A 672 -18.57 5.41 -27.78
CA ILE A 672 -19.00 4.32 -26.89
C ILE A 672 -20.22 3.63 -27.49
N LYS A 673 -20.07 2.34 -27.83
CA LYS A 673 -21.15 1.56 -28.47
C LYS A 673 -22.17 0.98 -27.50
N GLN A 674 -21.78 0.72 -26.26
CA GLN A 674 -22.63 0.10 -25.26
C GLN A 674 -22.94 1.13 -24.18
N TRP A 675 -24.19 1.53 -24.07
CA TRP A 675 -24.61 2.50 -23.07
C TRP A 675 -26.00 2.19 -22.54
N ARG A 676 -26.30 2.65 -21.32
CA ARG A 676 -27.62 2.55 -20.69
C ARG A 676 -27.94 3.85 -19.94
N SER A 677 -29.05 4.47 -20.31
CA SER A 677 -29.62 5.64 -19.64
C SER A 677 -30.64 5.23 -18.58
N ARG A 678 -31.02 6.16 -17.71
CA ARG A 678 -32.00 5.98 -16.62
C ARG A 678 -31.69 4.77 -15.73
N ALA A 679 -30.42 4.43 -15.58
CA ALA A 679 -29.98 3.29 -14.76
C ALA A 679 -29.96 3.69 -13.28
N THR A 680 -30.78 3.02 -12.46
CA THR A 680 -30.69 3.13 -10.99
C THR A 680 -29.40 2.48 -10.47
N PRO A 681 -29.00 2.73 -9.20
CA PRO A 681 -27.86 2.02 -8.60
C PRO A 681 -27.99 0.49 -8.67
N GLU A 682 -29.19 -0.07 -8.49
CA GLU A 682 -29.48 -1.50 -8.61
C GLU A 682 -29.32 -1.99 -10.05
N ASP A 683 -29.75 -1.20 -11.02
CA ASP A 683 -29.57 -1.50 -12.45
C ASP A 683 -28.10 -1.53 -12.84
N LYS A 684 -27.30 -0.58 -12.33
CA LYS A 684 -25.85 -0.55 -12.56
C LYS A 684 -25.18 -1.79 -11.96
N LEU A 685 -25.57 -2.18 -10.74
CA LEU A 685 -25.08 -3.39 -10.08
C LEU A 685 -25.44 -4.66 -10.88
N ALA A 686 -26.70 -4.77 -11.32
CA ALA A 686 -27.17 -5.89 -12.11
C ALA A 686 -26.45 -5.98 -13.47
N TYR A 687 -26.16 -4.83 -14.10
CA TYR A 687 -25.40 -4.77 -15.34
C TYR A 687 -23.97 -5.32 -15.18
N VAL A 688 -23.26 -4.87 -14.14
CA VAL A 688 -21.92 -5.38 -13.82
C VAL A 688 -21.98 -6.88 -13.51
N ALA A 689 -22.96 -7.33 -12.72
CA ALA A 689 -23.13 -8.74 -12.41
C ALA A 689 -23.41 -9.59 -13.66
N ALA A 690 -24.17 -9.07 -14.62
CA ALA A 690 -24.47 -9.76 -15.88
C ALA A 690 -23.23 -9.89 -16.78
N LEU A 691 -22.34 -8.89 -16.79
CA LEU A 691 -21.03 -9.00 -17.46
C LEU A 691 -20.16 -10.06 -16.79
N GLN A 692 -20.06 -10.02 -15.45
CA GLN A 692 -19.30 -11.00 -14.68
C GLN A 692 -19.81 -12.43 -14.87
N ALA A 693 -21.13 -12.62 -14.96
CA ALA A 693 -21.74 -13.93 -15.25
C ALA A 693 -21.35 -14.49 -16.63
N LYS A 694 -20.98 -13.63 -17.58
CA LYS A 694 -20.42 -14.01 -18.90
C LYS A 694 -18.92 -14.30 -18.84
N GLY A 695 -18.31 -14.34 -17.65
CA GLY A 695 -16.89 -14.56 -17.43
C GLY A 695 -16.00 -13.36 -17.75
N ARG A 696 -16.59 -12.17 -17.93
CA ARG A 696 -15.87 -10.93 -18.22
C ARG A 696 -15.29 -10.35 -16.94
N ARG A 697 -14.10 -9.76 -17.00
CA ARG A 697 -13.55 -8.97 -15.89
C ARG A 697 -13.84 -7.50 -16.05
N VAL A 698 -14.57 -6.94 -15.10
CA VAL A 698 -15.12 -5.59 -15.19
C VAL A 698 -14.28 -4.61 -14.37
N LEU A 699 -13.75 -3.59 -15.05
CA LEU A 699 -13.29 -2.35 -14.46
C LEU A 699 -14.47 -1.39 -14.33
N MET A 700 -14.80 -0.94 -13.13
CA MET A 700 -15.78 0.15 -12.90
C MET A 700 -15.05 1.45 -12.56
N VAL A 701 -15.44 2.55 -13.19
CA VAL A 701 -14.93 3.90 -12.89
C VAL A 701 -16.11 4.80 -12.51
N GLY A 702 -16.02 5.45 -11.36
CA GLY A 702 -17.11 6.29 -10.84
C GLY A 702 -16.64 7.31 -9.80
N ASP A 703 -17.51 8.25 -9.45
CA ASP A 703 -17.28 9.25 -8.38
C ASP A 703 -17.57 8.71 -6.97
N GLY A 704 -18.30 7.58 -6.91
CA GLY A 704 -18.53 6.72 -5.75
C GLY A 704 -19.50 7.26 -4.69
N VAL A 705 -20.21 8.37 -4.92
CA VAL A 705 -21.30 8.79 -4.01
C VAL A 705 -22.54 7.94 -4.23
N ASN A 706 -22.96 7.82 -5.49
CA ASN A 706 -24.12 7.01 -5.88
C ASN A 706 -23.72 5.59 -6.32
N ASP A 707 -22.43 5.36 -6.58
CA ASP A 707 -21.91 4.15 -7.19
C ASP A 707 -21.12 3.24 -6.24
N ALA A 708 -21.04 3.57 -4.94
CA ALA A 708 -20.30 2.76 -3.97
C ALA A 708 -20.65 1.25 -3.99
N PRO A 709 -21.93 0.83 -4.08
CA PRO A 709 -22.28 -0.59 -4.18
C PRO A 709 -21.76 -1.25 -5.48
N VAL A 710 -21.76 -0.50 -6.59
CA VAL A 710 -21.32 -0.98 -7.90
C VAL A 710 -19.79 -1.09 -7.96
N LEU A 711 -19.08 -0.09 -7.41
CA LEU A 711 -17.63 -0.10 -7.27
C LEU A 711 -17.17 -1.30 -6.42
N ALA A 712 -17.85 -1.58 -5.31
CA ALA A 712 -17.53 -2.72 -4.44
C ALA A 712 -17.80 -4.09 -5.09
N ARG A 713 -18.68 -4.16 -6.10
CA ARG A 713 -19.03 -5.40 -6.81
C ARG A 713 -18.13 -5.69 -8.01
N ALA A 714 -17.57 -4.65 -8.63
CA ALA A 714 -16.69 -4.78 -9.79
C ALA A 714 -15.47 -5.67 -9.47
N ASP A 715 -14.86 -6.27 -10.50
CA ASP A 715 -13.64 -7.05 -10.30
C ASP A 715 -12.45 -6.15 -9.93
N VAL A 716 -12.48 -4.92 -10.43
CA VAL A 716 -11.63 -3.81 -10.00
C VAL A 716 -12.37 -2.50 -10.19
N SER A 717 -12.18 -1.57 -9.25
CA SER A 717 -12.79 -0.26 -9.30
C SER A 717 -11.78 0.88 -9.19
N ILE A 718 -12.03 1.98 -9.90
CA ILE A 718 -11.28 3.23 -9.79
C ILE A 718 -12.26 4.33 -9.39
N ALA A 719 -12.09 4.88 -8.18
CA ALA A 719 -12.86 6.01 -7.70
C ALA A 719 -12.19 7.34 -8.07
N MET A 720 -12.97 8.34 -8.46
CA MET A 720 -12.49 9.71 -8.70
C MET A 720 -12.18 10.41 -7.36
N GLY A 721 -11.07 11.16 -7.30
CA GLY A 721 -10.56 11.80 -6.09
C GLY A 721 -11.45 12.91 -5.55
N GLY A 722 -12.25 13.55 -6.41
CA GLY A 722 -13.27 14.53 -6.01
C GLY A 722 -14.45 13.92 -5.23
N GLY A 723 -14.60 12.60 -5.20
CA GLY A 723 -15.65 11.91 -4.46
C GLY A 723 -15.53 12.03 -2.94
N THR A 724 -16.62 11.74 -2.23
CA THR A 724 -16.68 11.73 -0.75
C THR A 724 -15.66 10.76 -0.14
N ASP A 725 -15.28 10.96 1.13
CA ASP A 725 -14.33 10.06 1.81
C ASP A 725 -14.81 8.59 1.85
N VAL A 726 -16.12 8.36 1.79
CA VAL A 726 -16.75 7.03 1.69
C VAL A 726 -16.51 6.40 0.31
N ALA A 727 -16.56 7.19 -0.76
CA ALA A 727 -16.26 6.75 -2.12
C ALA A 727 -14.78 6.31 -2.26
N ARG A 728 -13.85 7.10 -1.69
CA ARG A 728 -12.41 6.79 -1.69
C ARG A 728 -12.07 5.53 -0.91
N ALA A 729 -12.82 5.23 0.15
CA ALA A 729 -12.64 4.02 0.95
C ALA A 729 -13.17 2.74 0.27
N SER A 730 -14.07 2.90 -0.71
CA SER A 730 -14.79 1.79 -1.35
C SER A 730 -14.15 1.33 -2.67
N GLY A 731 -13.40 2.20 -3.36
CA GLY A 731 -12.68 1.86 -4.59
C GLY A 731 -11.38 1.09 -4.36
N ASP A 732 -11.05 0.16 -5.26
CA ASP A 732 -9.79 -0.62 -5.25
C ASP A 732 -8.56 0.21 -5.65
N MET A 733 -8.82 1.31 -6.36
CA MET A 733 -7.87 2.34 -6.71
C MET A 733 -8.56 3.72 -6.66
N VAL A 734 -7.78 4.77 -6.45
CA VAL A 734 -8.25 6.16 -6.38
C VAL A 734 -7.43 7.01 -7.34
N LEU A 735 -8.10 7.77 -8.19
CA LEU A 735 -7.50 8.76 -9.06
C LEU A 735 -7.49 10.12 -8.33
N MET A 736 -6.31 10.64 -7.99
CA MET A 736 -6.19 11.83 -7.15
C MET A 736 -6.56 13.14 -7.84
N GLY A 737 -6.33 13.22 -9.15
CA GLY A 737 -6.62 14.40 -9.98
C GLY A 737 -7.78 14.17 -10.93
N ASP A 738 -8.03 15.17 -11.77
CA ASP A 738 -9.16 15.17 -12.71
C ASP A 738 -8.81 14.58 -14.09
N ARG A 739 -7.56 14.17 -14.28
CA ARG A 739 -7.01 13.65 -15.53
C ARG A 739 -7.31 12.17 -15.73
N LEU A 740 -8.36 11.87 -16.50
CA LEU A 740 -8.78 10.53 -16.87
C LEU A 740 -7.73 9.71 -17.61
N GLY A 741 -6.83 10.34 -18.39
CA GLY A 741 -5.76 9.64 -19.12
C GLY A 741 -4.88 8.74 -18.23
N LEU A 742 -4.79 9.06 -16.94
CA LEU A 742 -4.07 8.25 -15.95
C LEU A 742 -4.67 6.86 -15.73
N ILE A 743 -5.96 6.64 -16.04
CA ILE A 743 -6.61 5.32 -16.03
C ILE A 743 -5.99 4.41 -17.11
N GLY A 744 -5.75 4.95 -18.30
CA GLY A 744 -5.07 4.23 -19.39
C GLY A 744 -3.60 3.90 -19.05
N ASP A 745 -2.94 4.82 -18.35
CA ASP A 745 -1.59 4.61 -17.80
C ASP A 745 -1.59 3.52 -16.72
N ALA A 746 -2.56 3.54 -15.81
CA ALA A 746 -2.74 2.53 -14.77
C ALA A 746 -2.90 1.14 -15.36
N GLN A 747 -3.77 0.99 -16.35
CA GLN A 747 -3.96 -0.26 -17.06
C GLN A 747 -2.66 -0.73 -17.76
N ARG A 748 -1.89 0.20 -18.35
CA ARG A 748 -0.60 -0.11 -19.02
C ARG A 748 0.41 -0.67 -18.03
N ILE A 749 0.57 0.03 -16.91
CA ILE A 749 1.53 -0.29 -15.87
C ILE A 749 1.15 -1.63 -15.23
N SER A 750 -0.14 -1.86 -14.95
CA SER A 750 -0.66 -3.12 -14.43
C SER A 750 -0.36 -4.31 -15.37
N ARG A 751 -0.64 -4.19 -16.68
CA ARG A 751 -0.30 -5.23 -17.67
C ARG A 751 1.20 -5.52 -17.72
N ARG A 752 2.03 -4.46 -17.69
CA ARG A 752 3.48 -4.58 -17.69
C ARG A 752 4.01 -5.22 -16.39
N ALA A 753 3.42 -4.88 -15.25
CA ALA A 753 3.76 -5.48 -13.96
C ALA A 753 3.49 -6.99 -13.98
N LEU A 754 2.32 -7.43 -14.48
CA LEU A 754 2.02 -8.85 -14.63
C LEU A 754 2.97 -9.58 -15.57
N ALA A 755 3.37 -8.94 -16.68
CA ALA A 755 4.35 -9.51 -17.60
C ALA A 755 5.72 -9.70 -16.91
N VAL A 756 6.17 -8.70 -16.14
CA VAL A 756 7.42 -8.78 -15.36
C VAL A 756 7.34 -9.84 -14.27
N ILE A 757 6.21 -9.96 -13.56
CA ILE A 757 6.00 -11.03 -12.57
C ILE A 757 6.11 -12.39 -13.24
N ARG A 758 5.43 -12.62 -14.37
CA ARG A 758 5.53 -13.88 -15.13
C ARG A 758 6.96 -14.18 -15.58
N GLN A 759 7.68 -13.19 -16.10
CA GLN A 759 9.08 -13.34 -16.49
C GLN A 759 9.95 -13.76 -15.30
N ASN A 760 9.77 -13.09 -14.15
CA ASN A 760 10.54 -13.37 -12.95
C ASN A 760 10.24 -14.77 -12.38
N LEU A 761 8.97 -15.19 -12.38
CA LEU A 761 8.58 -16.53 -11.93
C LEU A 761 9.11 -17.63 -12.88
N ILE A 762 8.99 -17.43 -14.20
CA ILE A 762 9.52 -18.37 -15.21
C ILE A 762 11.04 -18.49 -15.08
N TRP A 763 11.75 -17.37 -14.91
CA TRP A 763 13.19 -17.36 -14.70
C TRP A 763 13.59 -18.08 -13.41
N ALA A 764 12.95 -17.73 -12.29
CA ALA A 764 13.24 -18.35 -10.99
C ALA A 764 12.99 -19.86 -11.00
N ALA A 765 11.89 -20.31 -11.62
CA ALA A 765 11.59 -21.73 -11.77
C ALA A 765 12.58 -22.42 -12.73
N GLY A 766 12.80 -21.86 -13.92
CA GLY A 766 13.69 -22.42 -14.93
C GLY A 766 15.14 -22.57 -14.44
N TYR A 767 15.66 -21.55 -13.73
CA TYR A 767 16.97 -21.62 -13.09
C TYR A 767 17.07 -22.81 -12.13
N ASN A 768 16.10 -22.98 -11.23
CA ASN A 768 16.12 -24.07 -10.25
C ASN A 768 15.96 -25.47 -10.90
N VAL A 769 15.09 -25.58 -11.91
CA VAL A 769 14.88 -26.84 -12.65
C VAL A 769 16.17 -27.32 -13.34
N VAL A 770 17.01 -26.41 -13.81
CA VAL A 770 18.28 -26.75 -14.47
C VAL A 770 19.42 -26.91 -13.44
N ALA A 771 19.53 -25.98 -12.50
CA ALA A 771 20.66 -25.91 -11.59
C ALA A 771 20.64 -27.03 -10.54
N LEU A 772 19.47 -27.38 -10.00
CA LEU A 772 19.36 -28.37 -8.93
C LEU A 772 19.82 -29.78 -9.39
N PRO A 773 19.39 -30.34 -10.53
CA PRO A 773 19.93 -31.61 -11.03
C PRO A 773 21.43 -31.57 -11.29
N LEU A 774 21.95 -30.47 -11.85
CA LEU A 774 23.40 -30.31 -12.07
C LEU A 774 24.19 -30.32 -10.76
N ALA A 775 23.65 -29.72 -9.70
CA ALA A 775 24.25 -29.81 -8.36
C ALA A 775 24.20 -31.22 -7.80
N MET A 776 23.06 -31.92 -7.92
CA MET A 776 22.92 -33.31 -7.46
C MET A 776 23.84 -34.29 -8.20
N LEU A 777 24.14 -34.02 -9.48
CA LEU A 777 25.11 -34.78 -10.28
C LEU A 777 26.58 -34.40 -9.98
N GLY A 778 26.81 -33.42 -9.10
CA GLY A 778 28.15 -32.97 -8.73
C GLY A 778 28.87 -32.19 -9.83
N HIS A 779 28.14 -31.50 -10.72
CA HIS A 779 28.72 -30.58 -11.70
C HIS A 779 28.83 -29.14 -11.20
N VAL A 780 28.20 -28.82 -10.06
CA VAL A 780 28.17 -27.45 -9.51
C VAL A 780 28.78 -27.41 -8.12
N THR A 781 29.86 -26.64 -7.97
CA THR A 781 30.51 -26.41 -6.68
C THR A 781 29.70 -25.46 -5.79
N PRO A 782 29.87 -25.50 -4.45
CA PRO A 782 29.14 -24.62 -3.53
C PRO A 782 29.29 -23.12 -3.83
N TRP A 783 30.47 -22.70 -4.28
CA TRP A 783 30.71 -21.31 -4.62
C TRP A 783 29.96 -20.88 -5.88
N LEU A 784 29.94 -21.74 -6.91
CA LEU A 784 29.23 -21.48 -8.16
C LEU A 784 27.71 -21.46 -7.92
N ALA A 785 27.22 -22.34 -7.04
CA ALA A 785 25.85 -22.32 -6.56
C ALA A 785 25.49 -20.97 -5.90
N SER A 786 26.34 -20.47 -5.01
CA SER A 786 26.11 -19.18 -4.33
C SER A 786 26.10 -17.99 -5.29
N LEU A 787 27.01 -17.96 -6.26
CA LEU A 787 27.10 -16.91 -7.27
C LEU A 787 25.88 -16.93 -8.19
N GLY A 788 25.49 -18.11 -8.67
CA GLY A 788 24.30 -18.30 -9.51
C GLY A 788 23.02 -17.83 -8.83
N MET A 789 22.84 -18.16 -7.54
CA MET A 789 21.69 -17.70 -6.76
C MET A 789 21.66 -16.17 -6.61
N ALA A 790 22.81 -15.55 -6.30
CA ALA A 790 22.90 -14.10 -6.15
C ALA A 790 22.57 -13.39 -7.47
N LEU A 791 23.13 -13.85 -8.59
CA LEU A 791 22.85 -13.31 -9.92
C LEU A 791 21.38 -13.49 -10.32
N SER A 792 20.80 -14.68 -10.06
CA SER A 792 19.40 -14.96 -10.35
C SER A 792 18.45 -14.01 -9.59
N SER A 793 18.71 -13.79 -8.30
CA SER A 793 17.94 -12.85 -7.47
C SER A 793 18.09 -11.41 -7.97
N LEU A 794 19.30 -10.98 -8.32
CA LEU A 794 19.57 -9.65 -8.87
C LEU A 794 18.87 -9.42 -10.22
N LEU A 795 18.82 -10.42 -11.09
CA LEU A 795 18.12 -10.35 -12.37
C LEU A 795 16.61 -10.12 -12.15
N VAL A 796 16.00 -10.85 -11.22
CA VAL A 796 14.58 -10.69 -10.86
C VAL A 796 14.28 -9.28 -10.37
N VAL A 797 15.10 -8.74 -9.46
CA VAL A 797 14.88 -7.38 -8.94
C VAL A 797 15.20 -6.32 -10.00
N GLY A 798 16.26 -6.50 -10.78
CA GLY A 798 16.62 -5.61 -11.89
C GLY A 798 15.50 -5.54 -12.93
N ASN A 799 14.85 -6.67 -13.22
CA ASN A 799 13.69 -6.71 -14.10
C ASN A 799 12.48 -5.97 -13.50
N ALA A 800 12.23 -6.11 -12.19
CA ALA A 800 11.19 -5.36 -11.47
C ALA A 800 11.42 -3.84 -11.51
N LEU A 801 12.67 -3.38 -11.36
CA LEU A 801 13.03 -1.96 -11.43
C LEU A 801 12.77 -1.31 -12.80
N ARG A 802 12.57 -2.09 -13.87
CA ARG A 802 12.15 -1.56 -15.18
C ARG A 802 10.76 -0.93 -15.16
N LEU A 803 9.97 -1.18 -14.11
CA LEU A 803 8.65 -0.56 -13.89
C LEU A 803 8.76 0.86 -13.32
N VAL A 804 9.86 1.17 -12.62
CA VAL A 804 10.09 2.50 -12.01
C VAL A 804 10.59 3.52 -13.03
N LYS A 805 11.38 3.08 -14.03
CA LYS A 805 11.97 4.00 -15.02
C LYS A 805 10.89 4.65 -15.91
N ARG A 806 10.80 5.98 -15.85
CA ARG A 806 10.23 6.81 -16.94
C ARG A 806 10.98 6.42 -18.22
N LYS A 807 10.32 5.74 -19.16
CA LYS A 807 10.74 5.94 -20.55
C LYS A 807 10.21 7.33 -20.93
N PRO A 808 11.07 8.22 -21.47
CA PRO A 808 10.63 9.48 -22.05
C PRO A 808 9.59 9.23 -23.15
#